data_AF-A0A3D3BKD8-F1
#
_entry.id   AF-A0A3D3BKD8-F1
#
_cell.length_a   1.000
_cell.length_b   1.000
_cell.length_c   1.000
_cell.angle_alpha   90.00
_cell.angle_beta   90.00
_cell.angle_gamma   90.00
#
_symmetry.space_group_name_H-M   'P 1'
#
loop_
_entity.id
_entity.type
_entity.pdbx_description
1 polymer ?
#
loop_
_entity_poly.entity_id
_entity_poly.type
_entity_poly.pdbx_seq_one_letter_code
_entity_poly.pdbx_strand_id
1 'polypeptide(L)'
;MLVIGPMRFLIGLGLTTAILATAVVIGGYVYLKPGLPDVESLRTVKLQTPLQIFTADKQLIAQFGEKHRDPVSINEVPLDLIRAFLAAEDDNFRDHVGIDPFGLTRAAWQLVSSGQIQSGGSTITMQVAKNYFLTHERTFGRKFREILLALEIEKTLTKDEILELYFNVIFLGHRAYGVNAAAQIYYGKNLHELTLAQTAMIAGLPKAPSKYNPIASPERAKERRDWILKRMLSLKFIEKYDFELAIQDPVTASLHGVHLDLTAPYVAEEARRIALEIFDDRAYTDGLRVFTTIRGDFQRYAQNAVIRGLMDYDRRHGWRGAERTLSGTVLFDWKRQLKNVDEIGPLKPAVVVSVTEKTIRAITSDEQSVTIEKDGYRWAREYKSVNSIGPRIKDARALVAPGDLIRVLRDESKWWLAQKPEVESGFVALDPNTGAIQAMIGGFNYFESKFNRATQGGRLVGSGIKPLIYTAALESGMTPATLINDAPVVFDQTEGATDWRPQNSGGTFLGPTRLRTALYRSRNLVSVRLVRELGVSRIIDIAERFGVDAAKLPRNLSISLGTASLTPLDMAEIYAIFANGGFRVKNHLIDRIESADGAVLFQTRPVSICKIECDGRPVSVDLAFDNRIRPAKTDLFEADYTNRIAPRVIDERIHFLINDMLKDVVQRGTAKKAKSLKRFDLAGKTGTTNDQVDAWFNGYQKGIVASVWVGFDQPKTLGRSEFGGRAALPIWIEFMKHALKDIQEDMSPLPTGVVATRIDPETGAKARTSQKDTMREYFLLENPPREPLPETVIPANDGKSLQTPQQLF
;
A
#
# COMPACT_ATOMS: atom_id res chain seq x y z
N MET A 1 -72.42 -59.25 16.29
CA MET A 1 -72.12 -58.30 17.39
C MET A 1 -70.62 -58.30 17.73
N LEU A 2 -69.71 -58.18 16.75
CA LEU A 2 -68.27 -58.44 16.96
C LEU A 2 -67.30 -57.43 16.27
N VAL A 3 -67.81 -56.33 15.70
CA VAL A 3 -66.97 -55.35 14.95
C VAL A 3 -66.94 -53.95 15.60
N ILE A 4 -67.83 -53.64 16.56
CA ILE A 4 -68.00 -52.27 17.09
C ILE A 4 -67.01 -51.95 18.25
N GLY A 5 -66.61 -52.95 19.03
CA GLY A 5 -65.66 -52.81 20.15
C GLY A 5 -64.26 -52.32 19.76
N PRO A 6 -63.56 -52.96 18.78
CA PRO A 6 -62.21 -52.53 18.38
C PRO A 6 -62.20 -51.16 17.69
N MET A 7 -63.27 -50.81 16.99
CA MET A 7 -63.39 -49.50 16.32
C MET A 7 -63.54 -48.35 17.31
N ARG A 8 -64.33 -48.52 18.39
CA ARG A 8 -64.42 -47.53 19.48
C ARG A 8 -63.11 -47.38 20.25
N PHE A 9 -62.38 -48.47 20.46
CA PHE A 9 -61.06 -48.44 21.08
C PHE A 9 -60.03 -47.69 20.21
N LEU A 10 -60.00 -47.95 18.90
CA LEU A 10 -59.14 -47.24 17.96
C LEU A 10 -59.47 -45.75 17.84
N ILE A 11 -60.76 -45.39 17.86
CA ILE A 11 -61.19 -43.98 17.86
C ILE A 11 -60.81 -43.29 19.18
N GLY A 12 -61.02 -43.95 20.33
CA GLY A 12 -60.61 -43.43 21.63
C GLY A 12 -59.10 -43.27 21.76
N LEU A 13 -58.33 -44.24 21.25
CA LEU A 13 -56.86 -44.19 21.19
C LEU A 13 -56.38 -43.06 20.25
N GLY A 14 -57.05 -42.86 19.12
CA GLY A 14 -56.78 -41.75 18.20
C GLY A 14 -57.05 -40.37 18.82
N LEU A 15 -58.16 -40.21 19.55
CA LEU A 15 -58.50 -38.97 20.23
C LEU A 15 -57.54 -38.65 21.38
N THR A 16 -57.20 -39.65 22.19
CA THR A 16 -56.25 -39.47 23.31
C THR A 16 -54.84 -39.16 22.82
N THR A 17 -54.36 -39.83 21.77
CA THR A 17 -53.07 -39.49 21.14
C THR A 17 -53.08 -38.10 20.50
N ALA A 18 -54.18 -37.69 19.87
CA ALA A 18 -54.33 -36.34 19.33
C ALA A 18 -54.27 -35.28 20.43
N ILE A 19 -55.01 -35.47 21.53
CA ILE A 19 -55.00 -34.53 22.68
C ILE A 19 -53.60 -34.44 23.30
N LEU A 20 -52.91 -35.58 23.47
CA LEU A 20 -51.55 -35.60 24.00
C LEU A 20 -50.57 -34.86 23.08
N ALA A 21 -50.68 -35.08 21.76
CA ALA A 21 -49.86 -34.39 20.77
C ALA A 21 -50.13 -32.88 20.79
N THR A 22 -51.39 -32.45 20.87
CA THR A 22 -51.76 -31.03 20.98
C THR A 22 -51.23 -30.42 22.28
N ALA A 23 -51.32 -31.12 23.41
CA ALA A 23 -50.77 -30.66 24.69
C ALA A 23 -49.24 -30.52 24.64
N VAL A 24 -48.53 -31.44 23.97
CA VAL A 24 -47.08 -31.35 23.75
C VAL A 24 -46.71 -30.15 22.87
N VAL A 25 -47.46 -29.89 21.81
CA VAL A 25 -47.23 -28.72 20.92
C VAL A 25 -47.49 -27.41 21.66
N ILE A 26 -48.60 -27.31 22.40
CA ILE A 26 -48.94 -26.12 23.19
C ILE A 26 -47.94 -25.91 24.33
N GLY A 27 -47.59 -26.98 25.05
CA GLY A 27 -46.58 -26.94 26.11
C GLY A 27 -45.21 -26.51 25.58
N GLY A 28 -44.80 -27.04 24.43
CA GLY A 28 -43.58 -26.62 23.72
C GLY A 28 -43.62 -25.15 23.30
N TYR A 29 -44.76 -24.67 22.78
CA TYR A 29 -44.95 -23.27 22.41
C TYR A 29 -44.82 -22.35 23.63
N VAL A 30 -45.54 -22.62 24.72
CA VAL A 30 -45.52 -21.80 25.94
C VAL A 30 -44.14 -21.81 26.61
N TYR A 31 -43.45 -22.96 26.60
CA TYR A 31 -42.12 -23.08 27.19
C TYR A 31 -41.04 -22.36 26.38
N LEU A 32 -41.10 -22.40 25.05
CA LEU A 32 -40.05 -21.88 24.18
C LEU A 32 -40.27 -20.43 23.74
N LYS A 33 -41.53 -19.96 23.65
CA LYS A 33 -41.87 -18.59 23.23
C LYS A 33 -41.16 -17.49 24.02
N PRO A 34 -41.07 -17.53 25.37
CA PRO A 34 -40.40 -16.47 26.13
C PRO A 34 -38.90 -16.34 25.83
N GLY A 35 -38.28 -17.37 25.26
CA GLY A 35 -36.87 -17.37 24.87
C GLY A 35 -36.62 -17.15 23.38
N LEU A 36 -37.65 -16.80 22.58
CA LEU A 36 -37.47 -16.50 21.16
C LEU A 36 -36.97 -15.05 20.98
N PRO A 37 -35.96 -14.82 20.13
CA PRO A 37 -35.53 -13.48 19.75
C PRO A 37 -36.64 -12.66 19.10
N ASP A 38 -36.54 -11.33 19.22
CA ASP A 38 -37.43 -10.42 18.52
C ASP A 38 -37.19 -10.44 17.00
N VAL A 39 -38.25 -10.70 16.25
CA VAL A 39 -38.24 -10.81 14.79
C VAL A 39 -38.15 -9.44 14.12
N GLU A 40 -38.70 -8.38 14.71
CA GLU A 40 -38.59 -7.02 14.15
C GLU A 40 -37.13 -6.56 14.05
N SER A 41 -36.27 -7.08 14.93
CA SER A 41 -34.83 -6.82 14.86
C SER A 41 -34.23 -7.16 13.50
N LEU A 42 -34.77 -8.15 12.75
CA LEU A 42 -34.28 -8.56 11.42
C LEU A 42 -34.24 -7.42 10.40
N ARG A 43 -35.16 -6.46 10.48
CA ARG A 43 -35.15 -5.27 9.61
C ARG A 43 -33.96 -4.34 9.86
N THR A 44 -33.36 -4.45 11.04
CA THR A 44 -32.25 -3.60 11.50
C THR A 44 -30.93 -4.35 11.65
N VAL A 45 -30.92 -5.67 11.45
CA VAL A 45 -29.69 -6.47 11.53
C VAL A 45 -28.72 -6.04 10.44
N LYS A 46 -27.61 -5.42 10.84
CA LYS A 46 -26.53 -5.08 9.92
C LYS A 46 -25.78 -6.33 9.50
N LEU A 47 -25.72 -6.57 8.20
CA LEU A 47 -24.93 -7.67 7.64
C LEU A 47 -23.44 -7.35 7.77
N GLN A 48 -22.69 -8.33 8.26
CA GLN A 48 -21.23 -8.24 8.31
C GLN A 48 -20.67 -8.04 6.90
N THR A 49 -20.17 -6.84 6.62
CA THR A 49 -19.60 -6.46 5.33
C THR A 49 -18.12 -6.14 5.52
N PRO A 50 -17.27 -6.57 4.57
CA PRO A 50 -15.82 -6.42 4.71
C PRO A 50 -15.39 -4.96 4.60
N LEU A 51 -14.29 -4.63 5.27
CA LEU A 51 -13.55 -3.38 5.11
C LEU A 51 -13.12 -3.21 3.66
N GLN A 52 -13.31 -2.03 3.09
CA GLN A 52 -12.82 -1.67 1.75
C GLN A 52 -11.87 -0.48 1.85
N ILE A 53 -10.77 -0.51 1.09
CA ILE A 53 -9.76 0.55 1.09
C ILE A 53 -9.60 1.10 -0.31
N PHE A 54 -9.67 2.42 -0.44
CA PHE A 54 -9.64 3.15 -1.69
C PHE A 54 -8.50 4.17 -1.73
N THR A 55 -8.02 4.47 -2.93
CA THR A 55 -7.20 5.65 -3.20
C THR A 55 -8.04 6.95 -3.13
N ALA A 56 -7.37 8.10 -3.18
CA ALA A 56 -8.02 9.41 -3.27
C ALA A 56 -8.89 9.55 -4.54
N ASP A 57 -8.48 8.92 -5.64
CA ASP A 57 -9.21 8.80 -6.91
C ASP A 57 -10.22 7.63 -6.95
N LYS A 58 -10.60 7.10 -5.77
CA LYS A 58 -11.64 6.08 -5.56
C LYS A 58 -11.36 4.72 -6.22
N GLN A 59 -10.09 4.38 -6.48
CA GLN A 59 -9.69 3.06 -6.94
C GLN A 59 -9.64 2.09 -5.76
N LEU A 60 -10.31 0.94 -5.82
CA LEU A 60 -10.27 -0.09 -4.79
C LEU A 60 -8.88 -0.77 -4.76
N ILE A 61 -8.20 -0.72 -3.62
CA ILE A 61 -6.85 -1.29 -3.45
C ILE A 61 -6.80 -2.52 -2.54
N ALA A 62 -7.80 -2.71 -1.67
CA ALA A 62 -7.94 -3.91 -0.86
C ALA A 62 -9.33 -4.07 -0.25
N GLN A 63 -9.64 -5.30 0.14
CA GLN A 63 -10.82 -5.67 0.91
C GLN A 63 -10.45 -6.66 2.01
N PHE A 64 -10.92 -6.45 3.24
CA PHE A 64 -10.63 -7.30 4.40
C PHE A 64 -11.91 -7.75 5.13
N GLY A 65 -12.10 -9.05 5.28
CA GLY A 65 -13.18 -9.64 6.06
C GLY A 65 -13.30 -11.15 5.82
N GLU A 66 -13.79 -11.89 6.82
CA GLU A 66 -13.93 -13.36 6.72
C GLU A 66 -15.10 -13.80 5.82
N LYS A 67 -16.16 -12.97 5.78
CA LYS A 67 -17.38 -13.23 5.00
C LYS A 67 -17.42 -12.24 3.85
N HIS A 68 -17.45 -12.74 2.63
CA HIS A 68 -17.73 -11.90 1.47
C HIS A 68 -19.25 -11.71 1.38
N ARG A 69 -19.70 -10.49 1.68
CA ARG A 69 -21.10 -10.07 1.55
C ARG A 69 -21.14 -8.75 0.79
N ASP A 70 -22.05 -8.69 -0.17
CA ASP A 70 -22.40 -7.47 -0.90
C ASP A 70 -23.93 -7.42 -0.97
N PRO A 71 -24.58 -6.79 0.03
CA PRO A 71 -26.03 -6.84 0.18
C PRO A 71 -26.75 -6.25 -1.02
N VAL A 72 -27.83 -6.92 -1.45
CA VAL A 72 -28.70 -6.47 -2.55
C VAL A 72 -30.14 -6.33 -2.08
N SER A 73 -30.85 -5.34 -2.63
CA SER A 73 -32.30 -5.25 -2.45
C SER A 73 -33.01 -6.33 -3.28
N ILE A 74 -34.15 -6.84 -2.82
CA ILE A 74 -34.96 -7.82 -3.58
C ILE A 74 -35.33 -7.34 -4.99
N ASN A 75 -35.46 -6.02 -5.18
CA ASN A 75 -35.79 -5.42 -6.48
C ASN A 75 -34.63 -5.50 -7.49
N GLU A 76 -33.41 -5.70 -7.01
CA GLU A 76 -32.19 -5.86 -7.84
C GLU A 76 -31.95 -7.33 -8.19
N VAL A 77 -32.71 -8.26 -7.59
CA VAL A 77 -32.55 -9.70 -7.84
C VAL A 77 -33.32 -10.10 -9.11
N PRO A 78 -32.66 -10.65 -10.14
CA PRO A 78 -33.34 -11.09 -11.37
C PRO A 78 -34.42 -12.15 -11.10
N LEU A 79 -35.54 -12.05 -11.81
CA LEU A 79 -36.68 -12.97 -11.64
C LEU A 79 -36.31 -14.44 -11.84
N ASP A 80 -35.42 -14.73 -12.78
CA ASP A 80 -34.95 -16.10 -13.03
C ASP A 80 -34.17 -16.67 -11.85
N LEU A 81 -33.44 -15.83 -11.11
CA LEU A 81 -32.74 -16.22 -9.89
C LEU A 81 -33.72 -16.54 -8.77
N ILE A 82 -34.74 -15.70 -8.59
CA ILE A 82 -35.83 -15.98 -7.65
C ILE A 82 -36.48 -17.32 -7.99
N ARG A 83 -36.88 -17.52 -9.25
CA ARG A 83 -37.52 -18.76 -9.72
C ARG A 83 -36.63 -19.98 -9.57
N ALA A 84 -35.33 -19.86 -9.80
CA ALA A 84 -34.39 -20.98 -9.64
C ALA A 84 -34.29 -21.42 -8.18
N PHE A 85 -34.20 -20.48 -7.23
CA PHE A 85 -34.19 -20.81 -5.81
C PHE A 85 -35.52 -21.39 -5.32
N LEU A 86 -36.65 -20.84 -5.77
CA LEU A 86 -37.97 -21.42 -5.48
C LEU A 86 -38.09 -22.85 -6.01
N ALA A 87 -37.68 -23.09 -7.26
CA ALA A 87 -37.68 -24.44 -7.83
C ALA A 87 -36.73 -25.41 -7.09
N ALA A 88 -35.61 -24.91 -6.56
CA ALA A 88 -34.58 -25.71 -5.92
C ALA A 88 -34.89 -26.07 -4.45
N GLU A 89 -35.48 -25.14 -3.71
CA GLU A 89 -35.62 -25.19 -2.25
C GLU A 89 -37.08 -25.21 -1.79
N ASP A 90 -37.97 -24.42 -2.40
CA ASP A 90 -39.32 -24.16 -1.87
C ASP A 90 -40.29 -23.65 -2.96
N ASP A 91 -40.96 -24.58 -3.66
CA ASP A 91 -41.82 -24.26 -4.80
C ASP A 91 -43.21 -23.76 -4.39
N ASN A 92 -43.59 -23.92 -3.12
CA ASN A 92 -44.84 -23.44 -2.54
C ASN A 92 -44.63 -22.24 -1.60
N PHE A 93 -43.46 -21.58 -1.68
CA PHE A 93 -43.04 -20.51 -0.78
C PHE A 93 -44.06 -19.39 -0.60
N ARG A 94 -44.75 -19.01 -1.69
CA ARG A 94 -45.71 -17.89 -1.67
C ARG A 94 -47.02 -18.24 -0.96
N ASP A 95 -47.37 -19.53 -0.89
CA ASP A 95 -48.70 -19.98 -0.44
C ASP A 95 -48.70 -20.50 1.01
N HIS A 96 -47.55 -20.96 1.51
CA HIS A 96 -47.46 -21.47 2.88
C HIS A 96 -47.18 -20.36 3.91
N VAL A 97 -47.49 -20.61 5.19
CA VAL A 97 -47.26 -19.66 6.30
C VAL A 97 -45.97 -20.01 7.06
N GLY A 98 -44.80 -19.89 6.43
CA GLY A 98 -43.51 -20.21 7.04
C GLY A 98 -43.11 -21.68 7.15
N ILE A 99 -44.06 -22.61 7.17
CA ILE A 99 -43.79 -24.06 7.16
C ILE A 99 -44.61 -24.76 6.08
N ASP A 100 -44.08 -25.86 5.53
CA ASP A 100 -44.82 -26.79 4.68
C ASP A 100 -45.20 -28.06 5.48
N PRO A 101 -46.47 -28.20 5.93
CA PRO A 101 -46.92 -29.35 6.69
C PRO A 101 -46.80 -30.67 5.91
N PHE A 102 -47.00 -30.64 4.58
CA PHE A 102 -46.86 -31.83 3.75
C PHE A 102 -45.39 -32.20 3.54
N GLY A 103 -44.49 -31.21 3.47
CA GLY A 103 -43.05 -31.42 3.46
C GLY A 103 -42.51 -31.99 4.77
N LEU A 104 -42.95 -31.46 5.90
CA LEU A 104 -42.55 -31.91 7.24
C LEU A 104 -43.04 -33.34 7.54
N THR A 105 -44.29 -33.65 7.23
CA THR A 105 -44.86 -35.00 7.41
C THR A 105 -44.17 -36.03 6.53
N ARG A 106 -43.84 -35.68 5.28
CA ARG A 106 -43.09 -36.54 4.35
C ARG A 106 -41.67 -36.82 4.86
N ALA A 107 -40.99 -35.80 5.39
CA ALA A 107 -39.67 -35.95 6.00
C ALA A 107 -39.71 -36.81 7.28
N ALA A 108 -40.74 -36.63 8.13
CA ALA A 108 -40.95 -37.44 9.33
C ALA A 108 -41.23 -38.90 8.96
N TRP A 109 -42.06 -39.15 7.94
CA TRP A 109 -42.32 -40.50 7.44
C TRP A 109 -41.05 -41.17 6.90
N GLN A 110 -40.23 -40.46 6.13
CA GLN A 110 -38.94 -40.96 5.63
C GLN A 110 -37.96 -41.31 6.76
N LEU A 111 -37.92 -40.52 7.84
CA LEU A 111 -37.10 -40.82 9.00
C LEU A 111 -37.55 -42.12 9.68
N VAL A 112 -38.86 -42.31 9.82
CA VAL A 112 -39.45 -43.53 10.40
C VAL A 112 -39.27 -44.74 9.50
N SER A 113 -39.40 -44.58 8.18
CA SER A 113 -39.37 -45.70 7.23
C SER A 113 -37.97 -46.11 6.76
N SER A 114 -37.05 -45.17 6.60
CA SER A 114 -35.71 -45.42 6.03
C SER A 114 -34.55 -45.11 6.98
N GLY A 115 -34.83 -44.67 8.21
CA GLY A 115 -33.81 -44.33 9.22
C GLY A 115 -32.98 -43.08 8.90
N GLN A 116 -33.12 -42.49 7.71
CA GLN A 116 -32.45 -41.28 7.28
C GLN A 116 -33.41 -40.36 6.52
N ILE A 117 -33.31 -39.05 6.73
CA ILE A 117 -34.09 -38.06 5.98
C ILE A 117 -33.42 -37.85 4.62
N GLN A 118 -34.12 -38.14 3.53
CA GLN A 118 -33.60 -37.97 2.17
C GLN A 118 -34.14 -36.71 1.46
N SER A 119 -35.29 -36.18 1.90
CA SER A 119 -35.92 -34.97 1.36
C SER A 119 -35.62 -33.72 2.20
N GLY A 120 -35.55 -32.55 1.54
CA GLY A 120 -35.42 -31.26 2.22
C GLY A 120 -36.78 -30.81 2.72
N GLY A 121 -37.03 -30.86 4.04
CA GLY A 121 -38.29 -30.45 4.66
C GLY A 121 -38.26 -29.08 5.33
N SER A 122 -37.31 -28.20 4.98
CA SER A 122 -37.20 -26.85 5.57
C SER A 122 -37.47 -25.80 4.51
N THR A 123 -38.46 -24.94 4.74
CA THR A 123 -38.84 -23.82 3.88
C THR A 123 -37.76 -22.73 3.87
N ILE A 124 -37.83 -21.80 2.92
CA ILE A 124 -36.91 -20.64 2.89
C ILE A 124 -37.00 -19.85 4.20
N THR A 125 -38.21 -19.62 4.72
CA THR A 125 -38.43 -18.90 5.99
C THR A 125 -37.76 -19.61 7.17
N MET A 126 -37.85 -20.94 7.24
CA MET A 126 -37.14 -21.74 8.24
C MET A 126 -35.62 -21.61 8.11
N GLN A 127 -35.10 -21.52 6.88
CA GLN A 127 -33.67 -21.28 6.65
C GLN A 127 -33.23 -19.87 7.08
N VAL A 128 -34.06 -18.84 6.89
CA VAL A 128 -33.81 -17.48 7.41
C VAL A 128 -33.72 -17.52 8.94
N ALA A 129 -34.71 -18.12 9.61
CA ALA A 129 -34.70 -18.29 11.07
C ALA A 129 -33.42 -18.99 11.55
N LYS A 130 -33.03 -20.08 10.87
CA LYS A 130 -31.81 -20.83 11.17
C LYS A 130 -30.55 -19.97 11.03
N ASN A 131 -30.44 -19.19 9.97
CA ASN A 131 -29.19 -18.48 9.66
C ASN A 131 -28.99 -17.18 10.47
N TYR A 132 -30.06 -16.55 10.96
CA TYR A 132 -29.98 -15.32 11.76
C TYR A 132 -29.97 -15.56 13.28
N PHE A 133 -30.73 -16.55 13.78
CA PHE A 133 -31.00 -16.67 15.22
C PHE A 133 -30.47 -17.95 15.88
N LEU A 134 -30.16 -19.00 15.12
CA LEU A 134 -29.87 -20.33 15.68
C LEU A 134 -28.42 -20.75 15.46
N THR A 135 -27.84 -21.41 16.46
CA THR A 135 -26.52 -22.04 16.35
C THR A 135 -26.60 -23.37 15.59
N HIS A 136 -25.44 -23.88 15.15
CA HIS A 136 -25.35 -25.05 14.27
C HIS A 136 -25.64 -26.41 14.97
N GLU A 137 -25.94 -26.43 16.27
CA GLU A 137 -26.15 -27.65 17.06
C GLU A 137 -27.41 -28.45 16.67
N ARG A 138 -27.28 -29.76 16.42
CA ARG A 138 -28.40 -30.62 15.97
C ARG A 138 -29.21 -31.19 17.14
N THR A 139 -30.04 -30.38 17.78
CA THR A 139 -31.00 -30.85 18.80
C THR A 139 -32.46 -30.79 18.32
N PHE A 140 -33.32 -31.68 18.82
CA PHE A 140 -34.77 -31.66 18.54
C PHE A 140 -35.41 -30.34 18.98
N GLY A 141 -34.97 -29.77 20.12
CA GLY A 141 -35.41 -28.47 20.61
C GLY A 141 -35.08 -27.31 19.66
N ARG A 142 -33.93 -27.36 18.96
CA ARG A 142 -33.59 -26.36 17.93
C ARG A 142 -34.60 -26.36 16.78
N LYS A 143 -34.96 -27.54 16.27
CA LYS A 143 -35.86 -27.62 15.10
C LYS A 143 -37.25 -27.08 15.41
N PHE A 144 -37.73 -27.26 16.64
CA PHE A 144 -38.97 -26.66 17.10
C PHE A 144 -38.87 -25.12 17.20
N ARG A 145 -37.74 -24.58 17.70
CA ARG A 145 -37.49 -23.12 17.69
C ARG A 145 -37.46 -22.55 16.27
N GLU A 146 -36.87 -23.25 15.30
CA GLU A 146 -36.84 -22.87 13.88
C GLU A 146 -38.25 -22.75 13.29
N ILE A 147 -39.13 -23.71 13.60
CA ILE A 147 -40.54 -23.68 13.17
C ILE A 147 -41.28 -22.49 13.79
N LEU A 148 -41.14 -22.28 15.10
CA LEU A 148 -41.80 -21.16 15.78
C LEU A 148 -41.32 -19.80 15.26
N LEU A 149 -40.01 -19.64 15.05
CA LEU A 149 -39.45 -18.43 14.46
C LEU A 149 -39.90 -18.22 13.03
N ALA A 150 -40.00 -19.27 12.21
CA ALA A 150 -40.51 -19.15 10.84
C ALA A 150 -41.97 -18.68 10.81
N LEU A 151 -42.81 -19.19 11.72
CA LEU A 151 -44.20 -18.73 11.86
C LEU A 151 -44.28 -17.26 12.29
N GLU A 152 -43.37 -16.81 13.16
CA GLU A 152 -43.34 -15.43 13.63
C GLU A 152 -42.79 -14.47 12.56
N ILE A 153 -41.74 -14.88 11.84
CA ILE A 153 -41.19 -14.15 10.68
C ILE A 153 -42.28 -13.87 9.64
N GLU A 154 -43.14 -14.84 9.34
CA GLU A 154 -44.19 -14.69 8.33
C GLU A 154 -45.39 -13.87 8.77
N LYS A 155 -45.55 -13.65 10.08
CA LYS A 155 -46.55 -12.71 10.59
C LYS A 155 -46.07 -11.26 10.51
N THR A 156 -44.76 -11.07 10.59
CA THR A 156 -44.15 -9.74 10.75
C THR A 156 -43.56 -9.20 9.44
N LEU A 157 -43.00 -10.08 8.61
CA LEU A 157 -42.34 -9.73 7.35
C LEU A 157 -43.12 -10.25 6.14
N THR A 158 -43.05 -9.50 5.06
CA THR A 158 -43.57 -9.89 3.75
C THR A 158 -42.70 -10.96 3.08
N LYS A 159 -43.26 -11.68 2.11
CA LYS A 159 -42.52 -12.70 1.34
C LYS A 159 -41.28 -12.14 0.65
N ASP A 160 -41.34 -10.90 0.17
CA ASP A 160 -40.22 -10.27 -0.52
C ASP A 160 -39.11 -9.87 0.48
N GLU A 161 -39.46 -9.35 1.67
CA GLU A 161 -38.50 -9.12 2.76
C GLU A 161 -37.81 -10.42 3.20
N ILE A 162 -38.56 -11.53 3.30
CA ILE A 162 -37.99 -12.84 3.66
C ILE A 162 -36.99 -13.32 2.59
N LEU A 163 -37.33 -13.17 1.31
CA LEU A 163 -36.42 -13.50 0.20
C LEU A 163 -35.18 -12.62 0.20
N GLU A 164 -35.32 -11.32 0.48
CA GLU A 164 -34.19 -10.39 0.60
C GLU A 164 -33.22 -10.84 1.71
N LEU A 165 -33.74 -11.13 2.90
CA LEU A 165 -32.95 -11.62 4.04
C LEU A 165 -32.26 -12.95 3.71
N TYR A 166 -32.95 -13.85 3.03
CA TYR A 166 -32.41 -15.14 2.61
C TYR A 166 -31.27 -14.97 1.61
N PHE A 167 -31.49 -14.20 0.54
CA PHE A 167 -30.51 -13.99 -0.53
C PHE A 167 -29.27 -13.24 -0.09
N ASN A 168 -29.31 -12.50 1.02
CA ASN A 168 -28.16 -11.79 1.54
C ASN A 168 -27.34 -12.57 2.60
N VAL A 169 -27.87 -13.68 3.13
CA VAL A 169 -27.20 -14.43 4.21
C VAL A 169 -26.85 -15.87 3.86
N ILE A 170 -27.54 -16.49 2.91
CA ILE A 170 -27.32 -17.89 2.58
C ILE A 170 -25.85 -18.16 2.22
N PHE A 171 -25.25 -19.17 2.84
CA PHE A 171 -23.87 -19.56 2.55
C PHE A 171 -23.80 -20.40 1.27
N LEU A 172 -22.99 -19.97 0.32
CA LEU A 172 -22.90 -20.57 -1.03
C LEU A 172 -21.48 -21.10 -1.34
N GLY A 173 -20.64 -21.33 -0.32
CA GLY A 173 -19.28 -21.84 -0.48
C GLY A 173 -18.23 -20.75 -0.74
N HIS A 174 -16.94 -21.09 -0.64
CA HIS A 174 -15.80 -20.16 -0.86
C HIS A 174 -15.93 -18.78 -0.18
N ARG A 175 -16.45 -18.74 1.06
CA ARG A 175 -16.71 -17.51 1.84
C ARG A 175 -17.77 -16.57 1.21
N ALA A 176 -18.48 -17.00 0.17
CA ALA A 176 -19.62 -16.30 -0.39
C ALA A 176 -20.84 -16.45 0.53
N TYR A 177 -21.29 -15.34 1.10
CA TYR A 177 -22.56 -15.26 1.82
C TYR A 177 -23.48 -14.32 1.04
N GLY A 178 -24.55 -14.90 0.53
CA GLY A 178 -25.52 -14.23 -0.33
C GLY A 178 -25.24 -14.37 -1.83
N VAL A 179 -26.28 -14.19 -2.62
CA VAL A 179 -26.30 -14.53 -4.06
C VAL A 179 -25.40 -13.62 -4.90
N ASN A 180 -25.32 -12.33 -4.57
CA ASN A 180 -24.47 -11.38 -5.27
C ASN A 180 -22.98 -11.68 -5.03
N ALA A 181 -22.61 -11.98 -3.78
CA ALA A 181 -21.27 -12.44 -3.45
C ALA A 181 -20.89 -13.74 -4.19
N ALA A 182 -21.83 -14.68 -4.35
CA ALA A 182 -21.58 -15.90 -5.12
C ALA A 182 -21.42 -15.63 -6.63
N ALA A 183 -22.23 -14.74 -7.20
CA ALA A 183 -22.11 -14.34 -8.60
C ALA A 183 -20.73 -13.75 -8.90
N GLN A 184 -20.26 -12.85 -8.03
CA GLN A 184 -18.92 -12.28 -8.12
C GLN A 184 -17.82 -13.33 -7.93
N ILE A 185 -17.89 -14.17 -6.88
CA ILE A 185 -16.84 -15.15 -6.58
C ILE A 185 -16.72 -16.24 -7.65
N TYR A 186 -17.84 -16.77 -8.17
CA TYR A 186 -17.82 -17.89 -9.11
C TYR A 186 -17.79 -17.45 -10.59
N TYR A 187 -18.24 -16.25 -10.91
CA TYR A 187 -18.39 -15.80 -12.31
C TYR A 187 -17.85 -14.39 -12.59
N GLY A 188 -17.46 -13.60 -11.58
CA GLY A 188 -16.97 -12.24 -11.76
C GLY A 188 -18.02 -11.30 -12.39
N LYS A 189 -19.30 -11.53 -12.09
CA LYS A 189 -20.45 -10.90 -12.75
C LYS A 189 -21.45 -10.35 -11.73
N ASN A 190 -22.16 -9.32 -12.15
CA ASN A 190 -23.36 -8.85 -11.45
C ASN A 190 -24.54 -9.81 -11.68
N LEU A 191 -25.55 -9.77 -10.81
CA LEU A 191 -26.69 -10.69 -10.88
C LEU A 191 -27.42 -10.68 -12.24
N HIS A 192 -27.60 -9.51 -12.84
CA HIS A 192 -28.28 -9.35 -14.13
C HIS A 192 -27.50 -9.90 -15.33
N GLU A 193 -26.21 -10.19 -15.18
CA GLU A 193 -25.33 -10.69 -16.25
C GLU A 193 -25.21 -12.23 -16.24
N LEU A 194 -25.84 -12.88 -15.26
CA LEU A 194 -25.83 -14.33 -15.12
C LEU A 194 -26.73 -14.99 -16.18
N THR A 195 -26.23 -16.04 -16.81
CA THR A 195 -27.05 -16.89 -17.68
C THR A 195 -28.00 -17.77 -16.86
N LEU A 196 -29.06 -18.29 -17.46
CA LEU A 196 -29.99 -19.22 -16.80
C LEU A 196 -29.27 -20.44 -16.19
N ALA A 197 -28.25 -20.97 -16.87
CA ALA A 197 -27.42 -22.07 -16.36
C ALA A 197 -26.59 -21.66 -15.12
N GLN A 198 -26.03 -20.44 -15.10
CA GLN A 198 -25.27 -19.91 -13.97
C GLN A 198 -26.19 -19.63 -12.77
N THR A 199 -27.37 -19.09 -13.02
CA THR A 199 -28.44 -18.87 -12.05
C THR A 199 -28.88 -20.18 -11.38
N ALA A 200 -29.16 -21.23 -12.17
CA ALA A 200 -29.49 -22.55 -11.66
C ALA A 200 -28.34 -23.22 -10.90
N MET A 201 -27.09 -22.93 -11.28
CA MET A 201 -25.91 -23.40 -10.55
C MET A 201 -25.85 -22.81 -9.14
N ILE A 202 -25.98 -21.48 -9.02
CA ILE A 202 -25.96 -20.78 -7.72
C ILE A 202 -27.11 -21.27 -6.83
N ALA A 203 -28.31 -21.42 -7.38
CA ALA A 203 -29.48 -21.95 -6.66
C ALA A 203 -29.30 -23.40 -6.18
N GLY A 204 -28.34 -24.15 -6.73
CA GLY A 204 -28.02 -25.52 -6.32
C GLY A 204 -27.13 -25.65 -5.09
N LEU A 205 -26.44 -24.57 -4.71
CA LEU A 205 -25.44 -24.58 -3.65
C LEU A 205 -26.01 -24.70 -2.22
N PRO A 206 -27.14 -24.06 -1.83
CA PRO A 206 -27.62 -24.04 -0.45
C PRO A 206 -27.73 -25.41 0.22
N LYS A 207 -28.22 -26.42 -0.51
CA LYS A 207 -28.44 -27.78 0.01
C LYS A 207 -27.16 -28.43 0.55
N ALA A 208 -26.04 -28.24 -0.13
CA ALA A 208 -24.74 -28.75 0.30
C ALA A 208 -23.60 -27.98 -0.40
N PRO A 209 -23.24 -26.78 0.10
CA PRO A 209 -22.34 -25.85 -0.61
C PRO A 209 -20.94 -26.42 -0.88
N SER A 210 -20.50 -27.40 -0.09
CA SER A 210 -19.22 -28.10 -0.30
C SER A 210 -19.33 -29.27 -1.29
N LYS A 211 -20.49 -29.95 -1.37
CA LYS A 211 -20.69 -31.14 -2.23
C LYS A 211 -21.06 -30.77 -3.66
N TYR A 212 -21.87 -29.73 -3.82
CA TYR A 212 -22.30 -29.20 -5.12
C TYR A 212 -21.49 -27.99 -5.56
N ASN A 213 -20.32 -27.80 -4.94
CA ASN A 213 -19.41 -26.72 -5.29
C ASN A 213 -18.89 -26.90 -6.72
N PRO A 214 -19.07 -25.94 -7.64
CA PRO A 214 -18.69 -26.12 -9.04
C PRO A 214 -17.17 -26.05 -9.26
N ILE A 215 -16.39 -25.59 -8.26
CA ILE A 215 -14.92 -25.59 -8.30
C ILE A 215 -14.37 -26.93 -7.78
N ALA A 216 -14.88 -27.39 -6.64
CA ALA A 216 -14.38 -28.62 -6.00
C ALA A 216 -14.99 -29.91 -6.59
N SER A 217 -16.18 -29.84 -7.19
CA SER A 217 -16.88 -31.01 -7.77
C SER A 217 -17.76 -30.60 -8.96
N PRO A 218 -17.18 -30.24 -10.11
CA PRO A 218 -17.90 -29.75 -11.28
C PRO A 218 -19.00 -30.70 -11.79
N GLU A 219 -18.75 -32.01 -11.76
CA GLU A 219 -19.69 -33.03 -12.26
C GLU A 219 -20.96 -33.08 -11.40
N ARG A 220 -20.80 -33.13 -10.08
CA ARG A 220 -21.94 -33.12 -9.13
C ARG A 220 -22.68 -31.79 -9.16
N ALA A 221 -21.96 -30.70 -9.34
CA ALA A 221 -22.56 -29.38 -9.48
C ALA A 221 -23.42 -29.30 -10.76
N LYS A 222 -22.92 -29.87 -11.87
CA LYS A 222 -23.68 -29.99 -13.13
C LYS A 222 -24.96 -30.81 -12.97
N GLU A 223 -24.86 -31.99 -12.35
CA GLU A 223 -26.04 -32.83 -12.07
C GLU A 223 -27.11 -32.07 -11.27
N ARG A 224 -26.68 -31.32 -10.24
CA ARG A 224 -27.58 -30.51 -9.42
C ARG A 224 -28.20 -29.35 -10.21
N ARG A 225 -27.41 -28.63 -11.00
CA ARG A 225 -27.88 -27.56 -11.90
C ARG A 225 -28.93 -28.09 -12.88
N ASP A 226 -28.64 -29.19 -13.56
CA ASP A 226 -29.53 -29.75 -14.59
C ASP A 226 -30.85 -30.25 -13.98
N TRP A 227 -30.80 -30.79 -12.75
CA TRP A 227 -32.00 -31.12 -11.99
C TRP A 227 -32.87 -29.88 -11.69
N ILE A 228 -32.26 -28.74 -11.31
CA ILE A 228 -32.98 -27.49 -11.06
C ILE A 228 -33.60 -26.96 -12.34
N LEU A 229 -32.86 -26.93 -13.46
CA LEU A 229 -33.38 -26.50 -14.76
C LEU A 229 -34.62 -27.34 -15.16
N LYS A 230 -34.57 -28.66 -14.97
CA LYS A 230 -35.71 -29.55 -15.22
C LYS A 230 -36.89 -29.23 -14.30
N ARG A 231 -36.63 -28.87 -13.04
CA ARG A 231 -37.67 -28.47 -12.09
C ARG A 231 -38.31 -27.14 -12.48
N MET A 232 -37.52 -26.15 -12.88
CA MET A 232 -38.00 -24.86 -13.40
C MET A 232 -38.91 -25.05 -14.63
N LEU A 233 -38.53 -25.94 -15.56
CA LEU A 233 -39.38 -26.29 -16.70
C LEU A 233 -40.71 -26.92 -16.25
N SER A 234 -40.67 -27.88 -15.31
CA SER A 234 -41.88 -28.55 -14.81
C SER A 234 -42.86 -27.61 -14.08
N LEU A 235 -42.32 -26.56 -13.46
CA LEU A 235 -43.09 -25.51 -12.78
C LEU A 235 -43.48 -24.35 -13.72
N LYS A 236 -43.17 -24.46 -15.02
CA LYS A 236 -43.43 -23.43 -16.05
C LYS A 236 -42.76 -22.08 -15.75
N PHE A 237 -41.61 -22.10 -15.07
CA PHE A 237 -40.80 -20.90 -14.82
C PHE A 237 -39.93 -20.50 -16.01
N ILE A 238 -39.64 -21.45 -16.90
CA ILE A 238 -38.87 -21.27 -18.14
C ILE A 238 -39.55 -22.04 -19.27
N GLU A 239 -39.28 -21.65 -20.50
CA GLU A 239 -39.79 -22.35 -21.68
C GLU A 239 -38.89 -23.55 -22.05
N LYS A 240 -39.42 -24.43 -22.91
CA LYS A 240 -38.69 -25.61 -23.37
C LYS A 240 -37.41 -25.23 -24.13
N TYR A 241 -37.45 -24.14 -24.90
CA TYR A 241 -36.31 -23.63 -25.65
C TYR A 241 -35.16 -23.21 -24.72
N ASP A 242 -35.47 -22.40 -23.70
CA ASP A 242 -34.46 -21.94 -22.72
C ASP A 242 -33.84 -23.10 -21.94
N PHE A 243 -34.65 -24.11 -21.60
CA PHE A 243 -34.17 -25.32 -20.95
C PHE A 243 -33.17 -26.10 -21.83
N GLU A 244 -33.50 -26.30 -23.11
CA GLU A 244 -32.65 -27.03 -24.05
C GLU A 244 -31.32 -26.30 -24.31
N LEU A 245 -31.34 -24.97 -24.30
CA LEU A 245 -30.13 -24.15 -24.40
C LEU A 245 -29.28 -24.27 -23.12
N ALA A 246 -29.89 -24.05 -21.95
CA ALA A 246 -29.18 -24.00 -20.66
C ALA A 246 -28.58 -25.34 -20.22
N ILE A 247 -29.16 -26.48 -20.61
CA ILE A 247 -28.63 -27.80 -20.23
C ILE A 247 -27.34 -28.17 -20.98
N GLN A 248 -27.15 -27.59 -22.17
CA GLN A 248 -25.96 -27.77 -23.01
C GLN A 248 -24.78 -26.90 -22.55
N ASP A 249 -25.02 -25.82 -21.79
CA ASP A 249 -23.96 -24.97 -21.27
C ASP A 249 -22.97 -25.78 -20.41
N PRO A 250 -21.65 -25.61 -20.59
CA PRO A 250 -20.65 -26.21 -19.72
C PRO A 250 -20.64 -25.53 -18.33
N VAL A 251 -20.02 -26.17 -17.34
CA VAL A 251 -19.76 -25.54 -16.04
C VAL A 251 -18.62 -24.53 -16.22
N THR A 252 -18.95 -23.24 -16.20
CA THR A 252 -18.01 -22.14 -16.43
C THR A 252 -17.51 -21.47 -15.15
N ALA A 253 -17.85 -22.00 -13.97
CA ALA A 253 -17.48 -21.39 -12.71
C ALA A 253 -15.95 -21.47 -12.48
N SER A 254 -15.36 -20.36 -12.08
CA SER A 254 -13.96 -20.26 -11.65
C SER A 254 -13.86 -19.30 -10.47
N LEU A 255 -12.80 -19.39 -9.66
CA LEU A 255 -12.61 -18.46 -8.56
C LEU A 255 -12.12 -17.11 -9.08
N HIS A 256 -12.96 -16.10 -8.91
CA HIS A 256 -12.63 -14.71 -9.16
C HIS A 256 -12.23 -14.08 -7.84
N GLY A 257 -11.01 -13.54 -7.78
CA GLY A 257 -10.59 -12.70 -6.66
C GLY A 257 -11.32 -11.36 -6.70
N VAL A 258 -11.23 -10.60 -5.61
CA VAL A 258 -11.65 -9.19 -5.61
C VAL A 258 -10.90 -8.47 -6.72
N HIS A 259 -11.65 -7.90 -7.67
CA HIS A 259 -11.04 -7.08 -8.72
C HIS A 259 -10.53 -5.80 -8.08
N LEU A 260 -9.22 -5.69 -7.89
CA LEU A 260 -8.57 -4.49 -7.40
C LEU A 260 -8.28 -3.59 -8.59
N ASP A 261 -8.71 -2.33 -8.51
CA ASP A 261 -8.40 -1.32 -9.51
C ASP A 261 -6.91 -0.95 -9.53
N LEU A 262 -6.24 -1.11 -8.39
CA LEU A 262 -4.82 -0.84 -8.21
C LEU A 262 -4.21 -1.73 -7.12
N THR A 263 -3.05 -2.32 -7.41
CA THR A 263 -2.29 -3.10 -6.42
C THR A 263 -1.41 -2.19 -5.57
N ALA A 264 -1.83 -1.88 -4.34
CA ALA A 264 -1.06 -1.08 -3.38
C ALA A 264 -1.04 -1.72 -1.96
N PRO A 265 -0.45 -2.92 -1.80
CA PRO A 265 -0.65 -3.72 -0.59
C PRO A 265 0.00 -3.13 0.68
N TYR A 266 1.12 -2.42 0.57
CA TYR A 266 1.72 -1.72 1.73
C TYR A 266 0.81 -0.60 2.25
N VAL A 267 0.18 0.14 1.33
CA VAL A 267 -0.81 1.18 1.66
C VAL A 267 -2.03 0.55 2.30
N ALA A 268 -2.57 -0.51 1.68
CA ALA A 268 -3.74 -1.21 2.17
C ALA A 268 -3.54 -1.72 3.59
N GLU A 269 -2.36 -2.29 3.87
CA GLU A 269 -2.07 -2.82 5.20
C GLU A 269 -1.93 -1.72 6.26
N GLU A 270 -1.29 -0.61 5.93
CA GLU A 270 -1.19 0.53 6.84
C GLU A 270 -2.56 1.18 7.09
N ALA A 271 -3.38 1.31 6.05
CA ALA A 271 -4.75 1.81 6.16
C ALA A 271 -5.65 0.86 6.97
N ARG A 272 -5.48 -0.47 6.82
CA ARG A 272 -6.16 -1.47 7.66
C ARG A 272 -5.76 -1.30 9.12
N ARG A 273 -4.45 -1.19 9.40
CA ARG A 273 -3.93 -0.99 10.77
C ARG A 273 -4.54 0.25 11.42
N ILE A 274 -4.60 1.37 10.69
CA ILE A 274 -5.21 2.62 11.18
C ILE A 274 -6.73 2.44 11.40
N ALA A 275 -7.44 1.78 10.49
CA ALA A 275 -8.88 1.54 10.66
C ALA A 275 -9.19 0.70 11.92
N LEU A 276 -8.36 -0.31 12.21
CA LEU A 276 -8.48 -1.11 13.43
C LEU A 276 -8.19 -0.31 14.69
N GLU A 277 -7.21 0.59 14.65
CA GLU A 277 -6.88 1.46 15.78
C GLU A 277 -8.06 2.38 16.16
N ILE A 278 -8.93 2.71 15.21
CA ILE A 278 -10.07 3.63 15.40
C ILE A 278 -11.37 2.88 15.73
N PHE A 279 -11.63 1.76 15.03
CA PHE A 279 -12.91 1.07 15.06
C PHE A 279 -12.86 -0.33 15.70
N ASP A 280 -11.68 -0.78 16.13
CA ASP A 280 -11.43 -2.14 16.63
C ASP A 280 -11.91 -3.21 15.62
N ASP A 281 -12.36 -4.36 16.10
CA ASP A 281 -12.83 -5.47 15.26
C ASP A 281 -14.04 -5.11 14.38
N ARG A 282 -14.78 -4.04 14.73
CA ARG A 282 -15.89 -3.54 13.90
C ARG A 282 -15.43 -3.11 12.51
N ALA A 283 -14.16 -2.76 12.36
CA ALA A 283 -13.60 -2.43 11.05
C ALA A 283 -13.83 -3.54 10.01
N TYR A 284 -13.87 -4.81 10.41
CA TYR A 284 -14.10 -5.95 9.50
C TYR A 284 -15.56 -6.32 9.26
N THR A 285 -16.48 -5.76 10.05
CA THR A 285 -17.89 -6.16 10.04
C THR A 285 -18.82 -5.04 9.59
N ASP A 286 -18.43 -3.78 9.74
CA ASP A 286 -19.33 -2.65 9.54
C ASP A 286 -19.35 -2.12 8.11
N GLY A 287 -18.64 -2.77 7.18
CA GLY A 287 -18.57 -2.37 5.77
C GLY A 287 -17.91 -1.01 5.58
N LEU A 288 -16.92 -0.70 6.40
CA LEU A 288 -16.24 0.59 6.37
C LEU A 288 -15.54 0.79 5.02
N ARG A 289 -15.66 2.00 4.47
CA ARG A 289 -14.97 2.43 3.26
C ARG A 289 -13.92 3.47 3.63
N VAL A 290 -12.66 3.07 3.54
CA VAL A 290 -11.49 3.88 3.93
C VAL A 290 -10.93 4.55 2.68
N PHE A 291 -11.00 5.88 2.60
CA PHE A 291 -10.38 6.65 1.53
C PHE A 291 -9.02 7.19 2.01
N THR A 292 -7.97 6.81 1.30
CA THR A 292 -6.60 7.26 1.57
C THR A 292 -6.26 8.52 0.80
N THR A 293 -5.12 9.15 1.12
CA THR A 293 -4.54 10.28 0.39
C THR A 293 -3.72 9.86 -0.84
N ILE A 294 -3.57 8.55 -1.07
CA ILE A 294 -2.77 8.01 -2.17
C ILE A 294 -3.42 8.36 -3.49
N ARG A 295 -2.63 8.86 -4.44
CA ARG A 295 -3.09 9.05 -5.82
C ARG A 295 -2.71 7.83 -6.65
N GLY A 296 -3.68 7.24 -7.35
CA GLY A 296 -3.45 6.01 -8.10
C GLY A 296 -2.37 6.14 -9.18
N ASP A 297 -2.27 7.29 -9.84
CA ASP A 297 -1.22 7.60 -10.83
C ASP A 297 0.17 7.64 -10.19
N PHE A 298 0.35 8.38 -9.09
CA PHE A 298 1.62 8.52 -8.39
C PHE A 298 2.08 7.21 -7.79
N GLN A 299 1.16 6.42 -7.25
CA GLN A 299 1.47 5.09 -6.72
C GLN A 299 2.01 4.16 -7.83
N ARG A 300 1.42 4.17 -9.03
CA ARG A 300 1.93 3.41 -10.19
C ARG A 300 3.31 3.91 -10.63
N TYR A 301 3.52 5.23 -10.68
CA TYR A 301 4.82 5.80 -11.02
C TYR A 301 5.90 5.40 -10.03
N ALA A 302 5.60 5.47 -8.73
CA ALA A 302 6.50 5.07 -7.65
C ALA A 302 6.84 3.57 -7.71
N GLN A 303 5.83 2.71 -7.88
CA GLN A 303 6.03 1.27 -8.00
C GLN A 303 6.94 0.92 -9.18
N ASN A 304 6.67 1.49 -10.36
CA ASN A 304 7.49 1.28 -11.55
C ASN A 304 8.91 1.79 -11.38
N ALA A 305 9.08 2.96 -10.75
CA ALA A 305 10.39 3.55 -10.49
C ALA A 305 11.23 2.69 -9.54
N VAL A 306 10.64 2.21 -8.43
CA VAL A 306 11.31 1.35 -7.45
C VAL A 306 11.70 0.01 -8.08
N ILE A 307 10.77 -0.65 -8.77
CA ILE A 307 11.02 -1.92 -9.47
C ILE A 307 12.18 -1.75 -10.45
N ARG A 308 12.11 -0.75 -11.35
CA ARG A 308 13.16 -0.51 -12.34
C ARG A 308 14.51 -0.20 -11.69
N GLY A 309 14.54 0.64 -10.65
CA GLY A 309 15.78 0.99 -9.96
C GLY A 309 16.45 -0.20 -9.27
N LEU A 310 15.66 -1.06 -8.61
CA LEU A 310 16.18 -2.28 -7.99
C LEU A 310 16.65 -3.31 -9.02
N MET A 311 15.91 -3.49 -10.11
CA MET A 311 16.32 -4.32 -11.25
C MET A 311 17.61 -3.80 -11.89
N ASP A 312 17.73 -2.49 -12.08
CA ASP A 312 18.93 -1.88 -12.66
C ASP A 312 20.14 -2.00 -11.73
N TYR A 313 19.96 -1.90 -10.42
CA TYR A 313 21.01 -2.23 -9.46
C TYR A 313 21.43 -3.69 -9.63
N ASP A 314 20.49 -4.63 -9.58
CA ASP A 314 20.77 -6.06 -9.62
C ASP A 314 21.50 -6.46 -10.90
N ARG A 315 21.06 -5.92 -12.05
CA ARG A 315 21.69 -6.13 -13.36
C ARG A 315 23.14 -5.66 -13.43
N ARG A 316 23.50 -4.59 -12.72
CA ARG A 316 24.88 -4.08 -12.67
C ARG A 316 25.80 -4.95 -11.81
N HIS A 317 25.24 -5.76 -10.92
CA HIS A 317 25.97 -6.66 -10.04
C HIS A 317 26.05 -8.08 -10.58
N GLY A 318 25.24 -8.44 -11.58
CA GLY A 318 25.40 -9.66 -12.36
C GLY A 318 24.39 -10.76 -12.05
N TRP A 319 24.43 -11.79 -12.87
CA TRP A 319 23.56 -12.95 -12.85
C TRP A 319 24.08 -14.03 -11.90
N ARG A 320 23.20 -14.53 -11.03
CA ARG A 320 23.48 -15.53 -9.99
C ARG A 320 23.10 -16.96 -10.41
N GLY A 321 22.60 -17.15 -11.63
CA GLY A 321 22.17 -18.45 -12.15
C GLY A 321 20.65 -18.60 -12.18
N ALA A 322 20.19 -19.67 -12.82
CA ALA A 322 18.78 -20.08 -12.78
C ALA A 322 18.36 -20.43 -11.33
N GLU A 323 17.07 -20.30 -11.01
CA GLU A 323 16.59 -20.54 -9.64
C GLU A 323 16.78 -22.00 -9.22
N ARG A 324 16.50 -22.92 -10.16
CA ARG A 324 16.71 -24.36 -10.05
C ARG A 324 16.45 -25.03 -11.39
N THR A 325 16.85 -26.29 -11.54
CA THR A 325 16.44 -27.13 -12.67
C THR A 325 15.24 -28.00 -12.27
N LEU A 326 14.18 -27.98 -13.08
CA LEU A 326 12.97 -28.78 -12.85
C LEU A 326 13.21 -30.25 -13.22
N SER A 327 12.57 -31.16 -12.49
CA SER A 327 12.69 -32.60 -12.75
C SER A 327 11.92 -33.02 -14.00
N GLY A 328 12.41 -34.05 -14.70
CA GLY A 328 11.80 -34.57 -15.92
C GLY A 328 12.50 -34.09 -17.20
N THR A 329 12.16 -34.71 -18.33
CA THR A 329 12.77 -34.44 -19.64
C THR A 329 11.78 -33.93 -20.67
N VAL A 330 10.48 -33.92 -20.33
CA VAL A 330 9.39 -33.49 -21.22
C VAL A 330 8.68 -32.27 -20.67
N LEU A 331 8.16 -31.43 -21.57
CA LEU A 331 7.46 -30.19 -21.23
C LEU A 331 6.27 -30.40 -20.29
N PHE A 332 5.60 -31.55 -20.36
CA PHE A 332 4.46 -31.88 -19.50
C PHE A 332 4.84 -31.88 -18.00
N ASP A 333 5.99 -32.48 -17.66
CA ASP A 333 6.46 -32.57 -16.27
C ASP A 333 6.85 -31.21 -15.72
N TRP A 334 7.51 -30.39 -16.55
CA TRP A 334 7.90 -29.03 -16.20
C TRP A 334 6.69 -28.12 -16.02
N LYS A 335 5.70 -28.19 -16.91
CA LYS A 335 4.44 -27.42 -16.78
C LYS A 335 3.73 -27.73 -15.47
N ARG A 336 3.68 -29.00 -15.06
CA ARG A 336 3.06 -29.40 -13.78
C ARG A 336 3.76 -28.75 -12.58
N GLN A 337 5.09 -28.71 -12.58
CA GLN A 337 5.86 -28.06 -11.50
C GLN A 337 5.76 -26.54 -11.54
N LEU A 338 5.75 -25.94 -12.74
CA LEU A 338 5.68 -24.50 -12.94
C LEU A 338 4.35 -23.89 -12.46
N LYS A 339 3.25 -24.65 -12.51
CA LYS A 339 1.93 -24.22 -12.00
C LYS A 339 1.92 -23.89 -10.49
N ASN A 340 2.87 -24.45 -9.73
CA ASN A 340 3.00 -24.21 -8.29
C ASN A 340 4.08 -23.17 -7.95
N VAL A 341 4.60 -22.43 -8.95
CA VAL A 341 5.58 -21.37 -8.74
C VAL A 341 4.87 -20.03 -8.88
N ASP A 342 4.82 -19.27 -7.80
CA ASP A 342 4.19 -17.95 -7.79
C ASP A 342 5.03 -16.91 -8.53
N GLU A 343 4.36 -15.88 -9.05
CA GLU A 343 5.01 -14.68 -9.58
C GLU A 343 5.66 -13.86 -8.45
N ILE A 344 6.76 -13.17 -8.76
CA ILE A 344 7.47 -12.33 -7.80
C ILE A 344 7.42 -10.87 -8.28
N GLY A 345 6.50 -10.09 -7.72
CA GLY A 345 6.22 -8.75 -8.22
C GLY A 345 5.91 -8.80 -9.73
N PRO A 346 6.67 -8.12 -10.60
CA PRO A 346 6.46 -8.17 -12.05
C PRO A 346 7.16 -9.36 -12.75
N LEU A 347 7.82 -10.24 -11.98
CA LEU A 347 8.66 -11.32 -12.53
C LEU A 347 7.87 -12.62 -12.67
N LYS A 348 7.63 -13.02 -13.92
CA LYS A 348 6.95 -14.28 -14.24
C LYS A 348 7.92 -15.46 -14.18
N PRO A 349 7.54 -16.59 -13.57
CA PRO A 349 8.32 -17.81 -13.66
C PRO A 349 8.17 -18.42 -15.06
N ALA A 350 9.28 -18.90 -15.62
CA ALA A 350 9.29 -19.60 -16.90
C ALA A 350 10.29 -20.75 -16.87
N VAL A 351 9.97 -21.86 -17.55
CA VAL A 351 10.90 -22.95 -17.78
C VAL A 351 11.55 -22.82 -19.14
N VAL A 352 12.88 -22.95 -19.21
CA VAL A 352 13.62 -22.98 -20.47
C VAL A 352 13.31 -24.28 -21.20
N VAL A 353 12.89 -24.18 -22.46
CA VAL A 353 12.53 -25.33 -23.31
C VAL A 353 13.64 -25.63 -24.31
N SER A 354 14.26 -24.59 -24.85
CA SER A 354 15.41 -24.73 -25.73
C SER A 354 16.29 -23.49 -25.69
N VAL A 355 17.57 -23.69 -25.99
CA VAL A 355 18.55 -22.61 -25.99
C VAL A 355 19.47 -22.77 -27.21
N THR A 356 19.73 -21.67 -27.90
CA THR A 356 20.70 -21.58 -28.99
C THR A 356 21.83 -20.64 -28.57
N GLU A 357 22.81 -20.40 -29.43
CA GLU A 357 23.85 -19.39 -29.18
C GLU A 357 23.30 -17.98 -28.95
N LYS A 358 22.15 -17.66 -29.57
CA LYS A 358 21.61 -16.31 -29.69
C LYS A 358 20.25 -16.10 -29.02
N THR A 359 19.57 -17.17 -28.62
CA THR A 359 18.18 -17.10 -28.14
C THR A 359 17.91 -18.09 -27.03
N ILE A 360 17.15 -17.67 -26.02
CA ILE A 360 16.56 -18.53 -24.98
C ILE A 360 15.07 -18.63 -25.26
N ARG A 361 14.53 -19.84 -25.42
CA ARG A 361 13.08 -20.08 -25.51
C ARG A 361 12.59 -20.69 -24.21
N ALA A 362 11.55 -20.09 -23.64
CA ALA A 362 10.94 -20.50 -22.40
C ALA A 362 9.41 -20.53 -22.49
N ILE A 363 8.76 -21.21 -21.56
CA ILE A 363 7.30 -21.23 -21.40
C ILE A 363 6.98 -20.82 -19.96
N THR A 364 6.07 -19.87 -19.80
CA THR A 364 5.59 -19.37 -18.49
C THR A 364 4.50 -20.27 -17.91
N SER A 365 4.14 -20.03 -16.66
CA SER A 365 3.09 -20.78 -15.93
C SER A 365 1.71 -20.69 -16.59
N ASP A 366 1.42 -19.58 -17.29
CA ASP A 366 0.23 -19.32 -18.09
C ASP A 366 0.33 -19.87 -19.54
N GLU A 367 1.31 -20.73 -19.79
CA GLU A 367 1.58 -21.38 -21.08
C GLU A 367 1.97 -20.42 -22.23
N GLN A 368 2.29 -19.16 -21.92
CA GLN A 368 2.79 -18.22 -22.91
C GLN A 368 4.21 -18.60 -23.36
N SER A 369 4.43 -18.63 -24.68
CA SER A 369 5.76 -18.82 -25.25
C SER A 369 6.57 -17.53 -25.17
N VAL A 370 7.77 -17.63 -24.61
CA VAL A 370 8.70 -16.53 -24.39
C VAL A 370 9.97 -16.77 -25.20
N THR A 371 10.38 -15.76 -25.97
CA THR A 371 11.67 -15.76 -26.67
C THR A 371 12.50 -14.58 -26.19
N ILE A 372 13.64 -14.86 -25.57
CA ILE A 372 14.59 -13.87 -25.07
C ILE A 372 15.75 -13.79 -26.07
N GLU A 373 15.85 -12.66 -26.74
CA GLU A 373 16.93 -12.36 -27.66
C GLU A 373 18.17 -11.81 -26.93
N LYS A 374 19.26 -11.61 -27.68
CA LYS A 374 20.55 -11.12 -27.15
C LYS A 374 20.43 -9.90 -26.25
N ASP A 375 19.61 -8.93 -26.60
CA ASP A 375 19.42 -7.73 -25.79
C ASP A 375 18.76 -8.03 -24.43
N GLY A 376 17.90 -9.06 -24.38
CA GLY A 376 17.20 -9.48 -23.17
C GLY A 376 18.04 -10.26 -22.16
N TYR A 377 19.18 -10.84 -22.57
CA TYR A 377 20.07 -11.59 -21.68
C TYR A 377 21.52 -11.08 -21.62
N ARG A 378 21.95 -10.14 -22.49
CA ARG A 378 23.35 -9.65 -22.50
C ARG A 378 23.83 -9.04 -21.17
N TRP A 379 22.90 -8.58 -20.34
CA TRP A 379 23.19 -8.04 -19.02
C TRP A 379 23.66 -9.12 -18.04
N ALA A 380 23.27 -10.38 -18.26
CA ALA A 380 23.41 -11.51 -17.35
C ALA A 380 24.85 -12.05 -17.27
N ARG A 381 25.82 -11.16 -17.11
CA ARG A 381 27.21 -11.49 -16.81
C ARG A 381 27.27 -12.10 -15.42
N GLU A 382 27.99 -13.19 -15.26
CA GLU A 382 28.15 -13.91 -13.99
C GLU A 382 28.47 -12.96 -12.82
N TYR A 383 27.74 -13.07 -11.72
CA TYR A 383 28.06 -12.43 -10.46
C TYR A 383 29.34 -13.06 -9.87
N LYS A 384 30.38 -12.25 -9.62
CA LYS A 384 31.60 -12.71 -8.92
C LYS A 384 31.68 -12.15 -7.51
N SER A 385 31.41 -10.86 -7.36
CA SER A 385 31.27 -10.18 -6.07
C SER A 385 30.49 -8.89 -6.25
N VAL A 386 30.14 -8.22 -5.14
CA VAL A 386 29.47 -6.91 -5.17
C VAL A 386 30.26 -5.83 -5.94
N ASN A 387 31.56 -6.03 -6.19
CA ASN A 387 32.39 -5.08 -6.94
C ASN A 387 32.88 -5.63 -8.29
N SER A 388 32.48 -6.84 -8.70
CA SER A 388 33.02 -7.49 -9.90
C SER A 388 32.05 -8.46 -10.57
N ILE A 389 32.03 -8.43 -11.90
CA ILE A 389 31.20 -9.30 -12.75
C ILE A 389 32.05 -9.98 -13.83
N GLY A 390 31.60 -11.15 -14.28
CA GLY A 390 32.24 -11.96 -15.30
C GLY A 390 32.33 -11.30 -16.69
N PRO A 391 32.96 -11.94 -17.68
CA PRO A 391 33.10 -11.39 -19.03
C PRO A 391 31.76 -11.18 -19.73
N ARG A 392 31.76 -10.48 -20.87
CA ARG A 392 30.55 -10.31 -21.70
C ARG A 392 30.08 -11.68 -22.22
N ILE A 393 28.77 -11.90 -22.18
CA ILE A 393 28.15 -13.13 -22.68
C ILE A 393 28.24 -13.17 -24.21
N LYS A 394 28.85 -14.25 -24.73
CA LYS A 394 28.95 -14.53 -26.17
C LYS A 394 27.96 -15.61 -26.62
N ASP A 395 27.60 -16.54 -25.74
CA ASP A 395 26.77 -17.70 -26.02
C ASP A 395 25.73 -17.85 -24.90
N ALA A 396 24.44 -17.88 -25.25
CA ALA A 396 23.36 -18.04 -24.27
C ALA A 396 23.34 -19.45 -23.63
N ARG A 397 23.94 -20.47 -24.27
CA ARG A 397 24.09 -21.82 -23.71
C ARG A 397 24.94 -21.85 -22.44
N ALA A 398 25.76 -20.83 -22.21
CA ALA A 398 26.52 -20.69 -20.98
C ALA A 398 25.70 -20.13 -19.81
N LEU A 399 24.48 -19.64 -20.06
CA LEU A 399 23.64 -19.02 -19.02
C LEU A 399 22.63 -19.97 -18.41
N VAL A 400 21.96 -20.76 -19.26
CA VAL A 400 20.81 -21.60 -18.89
C VAL A 400 20.74 -22.84 -19.80
N ALA A 401 20.09 -23.89 -19.32
CA ALA A 401 19.84 -25.13 -20.03
C ALA A 401 18.33 -25.47 -20.06
N PRO A 402 17.87 -26.34 -20.98
CA PRO A 402 16.51 -26.87 -20.95
C PRO A 402 16.16 -27.48 -19.59
N GLY A 403 14.97 -27.15 -19.06
CA GLY A 403 14.52 -27.53 -17.73
C GLY A 403 14.81 -26.51 -16.64
N ASP A 404 15.63 -25.49 -16.90
CA ASP A 404 15.90 -24.44 -15.91
C ASP A 404 14.68 -23.55 -15.67
N LEU A 405 14.36 -23.35 -14.39
CA LEU A 405 13.41 -22.36 -13.92
C LEU A 405 14.10 -20.99 -13.86
N ILE A 406 13.62 -20.06 -14.66
CA ILE A 406 14.10 -18.68 -14.74
C ILE A 406 12.96 -17.71 -14.45
N ARG A 407 13.32 -16.45 -14.19
CA ARG A 407 12.37 -15.34 -14.19
C ARG A 407 12.46 -14.58 -15.49
N VAL A 408 11.31 -14.14 -15.97
CA VAL A 408 11.20 -13.30 -17.15
C VAL A 408 10.39 -12.05 -16.82
N LEU A 409 10.79 -10.95 -17.43
CA LEU A 409 10.09 -9.67 -17.35
C LEU A 409 9.75 -9.23 -18.77
N ARG A 410 8.49 -8.83 -18.97
CA ARG A 410 8.08 -8.17 -20.21
C ARG A 410 8.19 -6.67 -20.03
N ASP A 411 8.95 -6.02 -20.89
CA ASP A 411 9.01 -4.56 -20.98
C ASP A 411 8.61 -4.16 -22.40
N GLU A 412 7.52 -3.40 -22.51
CA GLU A 412 6.84 -3.11 -23.78
C GLU A 412 6.52 -4.41 -24.57
N SER A 413 7.29 -4.67 -25.62
CA SER A 413 7.16 -5.83 -26.51
C SER A 413 8.36 -6.78 -26.45
N LYS A 414 9.30 -6.58 -25.53
CA LYS A 414 10.51 -7.38 -25.39
C LYS A 414 10.52 -8.19 -24.10
N TRP A 415 11.00 -9.42 -24.20
CA TRP A 415 11.22 -10.29 -23.05
C TRP A 415 12.66 -10.20 -22.58
N TRP A 416 12.83 -10.07 -21.28
CA TRP A 416 14.11 -10.01 -20.61
C TRP A 416 14.29 -11.24 -19.73
N LEU A 417 15.50 -11.80 -19.74
CA LEU A 417 15.93 -12.63 -18.61
C LEU A 417 15.94 -11.71 -17.40
N ALA A 418 15.33 -12.15 -16.32
CA ALA A 418 15.17 -11.37 -15.11
C ALA A 418 15.64 -12.18 -13.90
N GLN A 419 15.96 -11.45 -12.84
CA GLN A 419 16.39 -11.99 -11.56
C GLN A 419 15.71 -11.17 -10.48
N LYS A 420 15.26 -11.84 -9.41
CA LYS A 420 14.78 -11.13 -8.24
C LYS A 420 15.94 -10.35 -7.61
N PRO A 421 15.82 -9.01 -7.44
CA PRO A 421 16.81 -8.25 -6.70
C PRO A 421 16.92 -8.73 -5.24
N GLU A 422 18.15 -8.91 -4.75
CA GLU A 422 18.39 -9.11 -3.31
C GLU A 422 18.36 -7.79 -2.51
N VAL A 423 18.61 -6.69 -3.21
CA VAL A 423 18.55 -5.34 -2.65
C VAL A 423 17.10 -4.89 -2.54
N GLU A 424 16.80 -4.11 -1.50
CA GLU A 424 15.46 -3.58 -1.23
C GLU A 424 15.45 -2.06 -1.31
N SER A 425 14.23 -1.51 -1.32
CA SER A 425 14.01 -0.06 -1.30
C SER A 425 12.79 0.30 -0.45
N GLY A 426 12.81 1.54 0.04
CA GLY A 426 11.70 2.19 0.71
C GLY A 426 11.49 3.54 0.02
N PHE A 427 10.25 3.84 -0.33
CA PHE A 427 9.87 5.04 -1.06
C PHE A 427 8.63 5.66 -0.44
N VAL A 428 8.66 6.98 -0.23
CA VAL A 428 7.51 7.79 0.15
C VAL A 428 7.49 9.07 -0.67
N ALA A 429 6.31 9.47 -1.14
CA ALA A 429 6.06 10.81 -1.65
C ALA A 429 4.93 11.49 -0.85
N LEU A 430 5.11 12.76 -0.48
CA LEU A 430 4.18 13.57 0.28
C LEU A 430 3.84 14.88 -0.45
N ASP A 431 2.63 15.39 -0.22
CA ASP A 431 2.37 16.82 -0.40
C ASP A 431 3.01 17.59 0.77
N PRO A 432 4.02 18.43 0.51
CA PRO A 432 4.73 19.13 1.57
C PRO A 432 3.87 20.22 2.24
N ASN A 433 2.73 20.61 1.65
CA ASN A 433 1.85 21.66 2.19
C ASN A 433 0.85 21.14 3.23
N THR A 434 0.55 19.85 3.21
CA THR A 434 -0.49 19.21 4.04
C THR A 434 0.01 17.97 4.79
N GLY A 435 1.12 17.38 4.35
CA GLY A 435 1.60 16.09 4.84
C GLY A 435 0.87 14.88 4.24
N ALA A 436 -0.06 15.07 3.30
CA ALA A 436 -0.79 13.96 2.68
C ALA A 436 0.18 12.99 1.99
N ILE A 437 0.11 11.70 2.33
CA ILE A 437 0.94 10.67 1.68
C ILE A 437 0.34 10.36 0.31
N GLN A 438 1.06 10.68 -0.76
CA GLN A 438 0.56 10.52 -2.13
C GLN A 438 1.00 9.22 -2.80
N ALA A 439 2.14 8.65 -2.37
CA ALA A 439 2.60 7.33 -2.78
C ALA A 439 3.49 6.69 -1.69
N MET A 440 3.43 5.36 -1.55
CA MET A 440 4.23 4.60 -0.59
C MET A 440 4.58 3.21 -1.12
N ILE A 441 5.87 2.83 -1.08
CA ILE A 441 6.37 1.49 -1.45
C ILE A 441 7.34 1.01 -0.37
N GLY A 442 7.07 -0.15 0.23
CA GLY A 442 7.87 -0.73 1.32
C GLY A 442 8.93 -1.76 0.91
N GLY A 443 9.01 -2.11 -0.38
CA GLY A 443 9.94 -3.11 -0.90
C GLY A 443 9.58 -3.59 -2.31
N PHE A 444 10.38 -4.50 -2.86
CA PHE A 444 10.21 -5.04 -4.22
C PHE A 444 8.91 -5.84 -4.40
N ASN A 445 8.58 -6.71 -3.42
CA ASN A 445 7.41 -7.56 -3.46
C ASN A 445 6.80 -7.77 -2.06
N TYR A 446 5.57 -7.29 -1.87
CA TYR A 446 4.86 -7.38 -0.59
C TYR A 446 4.58 -8.81 -0.14
N PHE A 447 4.27 -9.72 -1.08
CA PHE A 447 3.86 -11.08 -0.73
C PHE A 447 5.01 -11.94 -0.22
N GLU A 448 6.26 -11.57 -0.53
CA GLU A 448 7.45 -12.18 0.07
C GLU A 448 7.88 -11.48 1.35
N SER A 449 7.80 -10.15 1.39
CA SER A 449 8.18 -9.35 2.56
C SER A 449 7.12 -8.29 2.83
N LYS A 450 6.31 -8.52 3.87
CA LYS A 450 5.29 -7.56 4.33
C LYS A 450 5.87 -6.39 5.13
N PHE A 451 7.18 -6.43 5.42
CA PHE A 451 7.86 -5.40 6.20
C PHE A 451 7.90 -4.08 5.41
N ASN A 452 7.33 -3.02 5.98
CA ASN A 452 7.19 -1.76 5.25
C ASN A 452 8.39 -0.84 5.51
N ARG A 453 9.42 -0.94 4.66
CA ARG A 453 10.66 -0.14 4.80
C ARG A 453 10.46 1.36 4.61
N ALA A 454 9.29 1.78 4.12
CA ALA A 454 8.94 3.19 3.99
C ALA A 454 8.62 3.84 5.35
N THR A 455 8.06 3.06 6.28
CA THR A 455 7.54 3.54 7.58
C THR A 455 8.15 2.83 8.78
N GLN A 456 8.83 1.69 8.57
CA GLN A 456 9.40 0.84 9.61
C GLN A 456 10.90 0.60 9.34
N GLY A 457 11.64 0.24 10.39
CA GLY A 457 13.05 -0.18 10.27
C GLY A 457 13.97 0.94 9.81
N GLY A 458 14.10 1.99 10.62
CA GLY A 458 14.98 3.11 10.33
C GLY A 458 16.39 2.67 9.91
N ARG A 459 16.98 3.44 8.98
CA ARG A 459 18.31 3.20 8.42
C ARG A 459 19.18 4.43 8.62
N LEU A 460 20.49 4.22 8.63
CA LEU A 460 21.43 5.33 8.74
C LEU A 460 21.27 6.26 7.54
N VAL A 461 21.00 7.54 7.79
CA VAL A 461 20.63 8.50 6.73
C VAL A 461 21.83 9.10 5.97
N GLY A 462 23.03 8.93 6.53
CA GLY A 462 24.26 9.45 5.98
C GLY A 462 24.21 10.96 5.75
N SER A 463 24.81 11.43 4.65
CA SER A 463 24.80 12.86 4.28
C SER A 463 23.41 13.50 4.07
N GLY A 464 22.31 12.74 4.15
CA GLY A 464 20.94 13.27 4.13
C GLY A 464 20.59 14.17 5.31
N ILE A 465 21.31 14.09 6.44
CA ILE A 465 21.08 14.95 7.63
C ILE A 465 21.69 16.34 7.49
N LYS A 466 22.67 16.52 6.58
CA LYS A 466 23.46 17.76 6.47
C LYS A 466 22.62 19.04 6.33
N PRO A 467 21.49 19.07 5.62
CA PRO A 467 20.68 20.29 5.54
C PRO A 467 20.24 20.83 6.90
N LEU A 468 19.99 19.97 7.90
CA LEU A 468 19.71 20.41 9.28
C LEU A 468 20.92 21.09 9.91
N ILE A 469 22.12 20.51 9.75
CA ILE A 469 23.37 21.07 10.26
C ILE A 469 23.66 22.43 9.62
N TYR A 470 23.39 22.58 8.32
CA TYR A 470 23.65 23.82 7.60
C TYR A 470 22.59 24.88 7.91
N THR A 471 21.35 24.46 8.20
CA THR A 471 20.32 25.35 8.78
C THR A 471 20.79 25.90 10.12
N ALA A 472 21.34 25.05 10.99
CA ALA A 472 21.94 25.46 12.27
C ALA A 472 23.06 26.51 12.10
N ALA A 473 23.92 26.30 11.11
CA ALA A 473 25.00 27.22 10.78
C ALA A 473 24.44 28.58 10.33
N LEU A 474 23.47 28.58 9.41
CA LEU A 474 22.84 29.83 8.93
C LEU A 474 22.13 30.58 10.06
N GLU A 475 21.40 29.88 10.94
CA GLU A 475 20.75 30.49 12.11
C GLU A 475 21.74 31.04 13.16
N SER A 476 22.98 30.56 13.17
CA SER A 476 24.05 31.10 14.02
C SER A 476 24.71 32.36 13.46
N GLY A 477 24.28 32.85 12.28
CA GLY A 477 24.84 34.01 11.61
C GLY A 477 25.91 33.69 10.55
N MET A 478 26.20 32.41 10.31
CA MET A 478 27.03 32.05 9.15
C MET A 478 26.28 32.31 7.85
N THR A 479 27.01 32.54 6.76
CA THR A 479 26.45 32.83 5.45
C THR A 479 26.79 31.71 4.46
N PRO A 480 26.12 31.61 3.30
CA PRO A 480 26.52 30.68 2.24
C PRO A 480 27.98 30.84 1.79
N ALA A 481 28.58 32.03 2.02
CA ALA A 481 29.97 32.36 1.72
C ALA A 481 30.96 32.09 2.87
N THR A 482 30.50 31.75 4.08
CA THR A 482 31.39 31.47 5.21
C THR A 482 32.36 30.34 4.86
N LEU A 483 33.66 30.58 5.04
CA LEU A 483 34.71 29.59 4.79
C LEU A 483 34.91 28.68 6.01
N ILE A 484 34.83 27.38 5.77
CA ILE A 484 35.18 26.33 6.74
C ILE A 484 36.29 25.48 6.14
N ASN A 485 37.31 25.14 6.93
CA ASN A 485 38.46 24.41 6.43
C ASN A 485 38.14 22.92 6.17
N ASP A 486 38.25 22.49 4.91
CA ASP A 486 38.12 21.10 4.47
C ASP A 486 39.48 20.40 4.45
N ALA A 487 40.07 20.22 5.63
CA ALA A 487 41.37 19.58 5.85
C ALA A 487 41.25 18.38 6.81
N PRO A 488 42.23 17.44 6.84
CA PRO A 488 42.28 16.37 7.82
C PRO A 488 42.08 16.88 9.26
N VAL A 489 41.40 16.08 10.08
CA VAL A 489 41.23 16.36 11.51
C VAL A 489 41.19 15.04 12.26
N VAL A 490 41.78 15.02 13.44
CA VAL A 490 41.75 13.91 14.39
C VAL A 490 41.03 14.41 15.63
N PHE A 491 40.15 13.58 16.18
CA PHE A 491 39.47 13.86 17.44
C PHE A 491 39.90 12.81 18.47
N ASP A 492 40.58 13.29 19.49
CA ASP A 492 40.98 12.48 20.64
C ASP A 492 39.72 12.07 21.40
N GLN A 493 39.57 10.77 21.66
CA GLN A 493 38.57 10.27 22.60
C GLN A 493 39.27 9.99 23.93
N THR A 494 38.61 10.24 25.06
CA THR A 494 39.15 9.97 26.40
C THR A 494 39.49 8.50 26.60
N GLU A 495 40.36 8.21 27.59
CA GLU A 495 41.05 6.93 27.86
C GLU A 495 40.33 5.65 27.40
N GLY A 496 40.99 4.91 26.51
CA GLY A 496 40.60 3.55 26.09
C GLY A 496 39.93 3.43 24.71
N ALA A 497 39.53 4.54 24.07
CA ALA A 497 38.96 4.55 22.73
C ALA A 497 39.98 4.99 21.66
N THR A 498 39.86 4.44 20.44
CA THR A 498 40.71 4.81 19.30
C THR A 498 40.34 6.19 18.75
N ASP A 499 41.34 6.99 18.37
CA ASP A 499 41.14 8.30 17.74
C ASP A 499 40.14 8.24 16.58
N TRP A 500 39.19 9.18 16.54
CA TRP A 500 38.26 9.26 15.42
C TRP A 500 38.83 10.15 14.30
N ARG A 501 39.01 9.55 13.12
CA ARG A 501 39.60 10.19 11.93
C ARG A 501 38.59 10.20 10.76
N PRO A 502 37.61 11.13 10.75
CA PRO A 502 36.65 11.19 9.66
C PRO A 502 37.35 11.52 8.34
N GLN A 503 36.75 11.10 7.22
CA GLN A 503 37.30 11.33 5.88
C GLN A 503 36.21 11.77 4.90
N ASN A 504 36.62 12.51 3.87
CA ASN A 504 35.78 12.81 2.73
C ASN A 504 35.68 11.59 1.80
N SER A 505 34.56 11.46 1.09
CA SER A 505 34.44 10.51 -0.01
C SER A 505 35.53 10.78 -1.06
N GLY A 506 36.29 9.74 -1.42
CA GLY A 506 37.40 9.83 -2.37
C GLY A 506 38.73 10.36 -1.81
N GLY A 507 38.82 10.70 -0.51
CA GLY A 507 40.09 11.04 0.15
C GLY A 507 40.71 12.39 -0.23
N THR A 508 40.00 13.26 -0.96
CA THR A 508 40.49 14.58 -1.37
C THR A 508 40.18 15.67 -0.34
N PHE A 509 40.88 16.79 -0.42
CA PHE A 509 40.72 17.97 0.43
C PHE A 509 40.61 19.23 -0.43
N LEU A 510 39.76 20.17 -0.04
CA LEU A 510 39.56 21.43 -0.76
C LEU A 510 40.17 22.64 -0.03
N GLY A 511 40.67 22.47 1.20
CA GLY A 511 41.13 23.60 2.02
C GLY A 511 39.96 24.51 2.42
N PRO A 512 40.17 25.83 2.58
CA PRO A 512 39.10 26.78 2.88
C PRO A 512 37.94 26.65 1.87
N THR A 513 36.77 26.22 2.35
CA THR A 513 35.62 25.88 1.51
C THR A 513 34.39 26.65 1.97
N ARG A 514 33.74 27.37 1.05
CA ARG A 514 32.47 28.06 1.35
C ARG A 514 31.38 27.08 1.78
N LEU A 515 30.52 27.52 2.70
CA LEU A 515 29.40 26.74 3.23
C LEU A 515 28.53 26.16 2.09
N ARG A 516 28.15 26.96 1.09
CA ARG A 516 27.44 26.49 -0.12
C ARG A 516 28.16 25.34 -0.82
N THR A 517 29.46 25.51 -1.07
CA THR A 517 30.31 24.52 -1.74
C THR A 517 30.41 23.22 -0.96
N ALA A 518 30.55 23.32 0.35
CA ALA A 518 30.61 22.17 1.23
C ALA A 518 29.31 21.36 1.20
N LEU A 519 28.14 22.02 1.14
CA LEU A 519 26.85 21.33 1.07
C LEU A 519 26.66 20.59 -0.26
N TYR A 520 26.83 21.27 -1.40
CA TYR A 520 26.55 20.66 -2.71
C TYR A 520 27.58 19.59 -3.11
N ARG A 521 28.82 19.69 -2.62
CA ARG A 521 29.84 18.64 -2.75
C ARG A 521 29.79 17.61 -1.62
N SER A 522 28.89 17.79 -0.65
CA SER A 522 28.69 16.90 0.49
C SER A 522 29.95 16.60 1.30
N ARG A 523 30.77 17.63 1.59
CA ARG A 523 32.04 17.48 2.30
C ARG A 523 31.81 17.06 3.76
N ASN A 524 32.44 15.97 4.18
CA ASN A 524 32.27 15.40 5.51
C ASN A 524 33.00 16.23 6.56
N LEU A 525 34.25 16.59 6.29
CA LEU A 525 35.12 17.29 7.24
C LEU A 525 34.62 18.69 7.61
N VAL A 526 33.97 19.39 6.67
CA VAL A 526 33.26 20.64 6.95
C VAL A 526 32.06 20.41 7.87
N SER A 527 31.27 19.37 7.60
CA SER A 527 30.08 19.06 8.42
C SER A 527 30.47 18.70 9.86
N VAL A 528 31.55 17.95 10.04
CA VAL A 528 32.08 17.61 11.37
C VAL A 528 32.52 18.87 12.12
N ARG A 529 33.21 19.79 11.45
CA ARG A 529 33.62 21.08 12.04
C ARG A 529 32.43 21.94 12.44
N LEU A 530 31.41 22.03 11.59
CA LEU A 530 30.18 22.74 11.91
C LEU A 530 29.52 22.18 13.18
N VAL A 531 29.37 20.85 13.27
CA VAL A 531 28.77 20.24 14.49
C VAL A 531 29.63 20.46 15.73
N ARG A 532 30.96 20.42 15.59
CA ARG A 532 31.87 20.72 16.71
C ARG A 532 31.75 22.18 17.17
N GLU A 533 31.66 23.12 16.23
CA GLU A 533 31.58 24.55 16.51
C GLU A 533 30.22 24.95 17.09
N LEU A 534 29.14 24.41 16.53
CA LEU A 534 27.76 24.72 16.94
C LEU A 534 27.31 23.92 18.18
N GLY A 535 27.98 22.80 18.45
CA GLY A 535 27.62 21.84 19.50
C GLY A 535 26.56 20.83 19.04
N VAL A 536 26.68 19.59 19.55
CA VAL A 536 25.76 18.49 19.20
C VAL A 536 24.32 18.78 19.64
N SER A 537 24.13 19.38 20.83
CA SER A 537 22.81 19.69 21.37
C SER A 537 21.99 20.59 20.43
N ARG A 538 22.62 21.63 19.87
CA ARG A 538 21.94 22.52 18.90
C ARG A 538 21.47 21.78 17.65
N ILE A 539 22.19 20.76 17.20
CA ILE A 539 21.78 19.94 16.05
C ILE A 539 20.57 19.07 16.40
N ILE A 540 20.54 18.53 17.63
CA ILE A 540 19.41 17.77 18.15
C ILE A 540 18.18 18.67 18.27
N ASP A 541 18.32 19.86 18.87
CA ASP A 541 17.23 20.83 19.03
C ASP A 541 16.59 21.19 17.67
N ILE A 542 17.42 21.36 16.63
CA ILE A 542 16.94 21.62 15.27
C ILE A 542 16.22 20.41 14.69
N ALA A 543 16.76 19.20 14.88
CA ALA A 543 16.10 17.99 14.40
C ALA A 543 14.75 17.76 15.09
N GLU A 544 14.65 17.98 16.41
CA GLU A 544 13.38 17.92 17.16
C GLU A 544 12.39 18.99 16.69
N ARG A 545 12.88 20.21 16.43
CA ARG A 545 12.07 21.29 15.85
C ARG A 545 11.49 20.88 14.48
N PHE A 546 12.22 20.11 13.69
CA PHE A 546 11.76 19.52 12.42
C PHE A 546 10.89 18.27 12.60
N GLY A 547 10.70 17.79 13.83
CA GLY A 547 9.82 16.68 14.17
C GLY A 547 10.47 15.31 14.24
N VAL A 548 11.80 15.27 14.28
CA VAL A 548 12.54 14.04 14.53
C VAL A 548 12.49 13.70 16.01
N ASP A 549 12.21 12.43 16.32
CA ASP A 549 12.33 11.92 17.69
C ASP A 549 13.80 11.91 18.13
N ALA A 550 14.14 12.66 19.18
CA ALA A 550 15.49 12.73 19.72
C ALA A 550 16.04 11.39 20.21
N ALA A 551 15.18 10.42 20.55
CA ALA A 551 15.64 9.08 20.90
C ALA A 551 16.33 8.36 19.72
N LYS A 552 16.02 8.76 18.48
CA LYS A 552 16.64 8.23 17.25
C LYS A 552 17.97 8.93 16.89
N LEU A 553 18.37 9.95 17.64
CA LEU A 553 19.52 10.80 17.31
C LEU A 553 20.75 10.49 18.19
N PRO A 554 21.94 10.30 17.57
CA PRO A 554 23.17 10.09 18.32
C PRO A 554 23.65 11.39 18.97
N ARG A 555 24.02 11.32 20.26
CA ARG A 555 24.49 12.46 21.07
C ARG A 555 26.00 12.70 20.99
N ASN A 556 26.61 12.43 19.83
CA ASN A 556 28.04 12.62 19.61
C ASN A 556 28.33 13.17 18.21
N LEU A 557 29.58 13.51 17.92
CA LEU A 557 29.98 14.13 16.65
C LEU A 557 29.66 13.29 15.40
N SER A 558 29.41 11.99 15.54
CA SER A 558 29.08 11.14 14.39
C SER A 558 27.76 11.54 13.71
N ILE A 559 26.86 12.26 14.40
CA ILE A 559 25.65 12.84 13.80
C ILE A 559 25.97 13.70 12.58
N SER A 560 27.15 14.33 12.54
CA SER A 560 27.63 15.12 11.40
C SER A 560 27.76 14.32 10.09
N LEU A 561 27.85 12.99 10.19
CA LEU A 561 27.94 12.06 9.08
C LEU A 561 26.64 11.27 8.85
N GLY A 562 25.59 11.52 9.66
CA GLY A 562 24.28 10.91 9.51
C GLY A 562 24.17 9.50 10.06
N THR A 563 24.71 9.27 11.24
CA THR A 563 24.51 8.05 12.03
C THR A 563 23.14 7.99 12.73
N ALA A 564 22.24 8.93 12.44
CA ALA A 564 20.84 8.88 12.85
C ALA A 564 20.10 7.80 12.05
N SER A 565 19.23 7.04 12.73
CA SER A 565 18.45 5.96 12.13
C SER A 565 17.01 6.42 11.89
N LEU A 566 16.66 6.72 10.64
CA LEU A 566 15.36 7.27 10.26
C LEU A 566 14.74 6.50 9.08
N THR A 567 13.42 6.58 8.94
CA THR A 567 12.68 5.97 7.84
C THR A 567 12.57 6.92 6.64
N PRO A 568 12.25 6.42 5.42
CA PRO A 568 11.90 7.27 4.29
C PRO A 568 10.75 8.25 4.58
N LEU A 569 9.75 7.85 5.39
CA LEU A 569 8.70 8.75 5.83
C LEU A 569 9.24 9.88 6.73
N ASP A 570 10.07 9.56 7.74
CA ASP A 570 10.71 10.57 8.60
C ASP A 570 11.51 11.57 7.74
N MET A 571 12.28 11.07 6.76
CA MET A 571 13.06 11.91 5.86
C MET A 571 12.19 12.75 4.93
N ALA A 572 11.06 12.23 4.45
CA ALA A 572 10.14 13.00 3.63
C ALA A 572 9.48 14.15 4.43
N GLU A 573 9.14 13.92 5.70
CA GLU A 573 8.62 14.99 6.60
C GLU A 573 9.67 16.08 6.83
N ILE A 574 10.93 15.72 7.07
CA ILE A 574 12.04 16.70 7.21
C ILE A 574 12.17 17.54 5.93
N TYR A 575 12.13 16.90 4.76
CA TYR A 575 12.33 17.59 3.48
C TYR A 575 11.08 18.36 3.02
N ALA A 576 9.89 18.02 3.53
CA ALA A 576 8.69 18.82 3.32
C ALA A 576 8.86 20.26 3.83
N ILE A 577 9.53 20.44 4.97
CA ILE A 577 9.83 21.76 5.55
C ILE A 577 10.71 22.59 4.59
N PHE A 578 11.69 21.97 3.95
CA PHE A 578 12.51 22.64 2.93
C PHE A 578 11.74 22.91 1.63
N ALA A 579 10.71 22.13 1.32
CA ALA A 579 9.89 22.31 0.13
C ALA A 579 8.81 23.42 0.28
N ASN A 580 8.22 23.54 1.47
CA ASN A 580 6.99 24.32 1.68
C ASN A 580 7.21 25.73 2.24
N GLY A 581 8.45 26.20 2.35
CA GLY A 581 8.75 27.53 2.89
C GLY A 581 9.17 27.56 4.36
N GLY A 582 9.44 26.42 4.99
CA GLY A 582 9.89 26.36 6.40
C GLY A 582 8.80 26.04 7.40
N PHE A 583 7.68 25.46 6.97
CA PHE A 583 6.57 25.06 7.82
C PHE A 583 6.61 23.58 8.15
N ARG A 584 6.33 23.22 9.40
CA ARG A 584 6.25 21.81 9.81
C ARG A 584 4.83 21.30 9.59
N VAL A 585 4.71 20.26 8.77
CA VAL A 585 3.48 19.49 8.56
C VAL A 585 3.63 18.10 9.17
N LYS A 586 2.52 17.43 9.45
CA LYS A 586 2.53 16.04 9.92
C LYS A 586 1.82 15.14 8.91
N ASN A 587 2.43 14.01 8.61
CA ASN A 587 1.91 13.07 7.64
C ASN A 587 0.56 12.47 8.05
N HIS A 588 -0.26 12.14 7.06
CA HIS A 588 -1.49 11.37 7.23
C HIS A 588 -1.74 10.52 5.98
N LEU A 589 -2.21 9.28 6.19
CA LEU A 589 -2.56 8.35 5.11
C LEU A 589 -4.06 8.35 4.81
N ILE A 590 -4.89 8.47 5.84
CA ILE A 590 -6.34 8.41 5.70
C ILE A 590 -6.87 9.82 5.48
N ASP A 591 -7.63 10.02 4.39
CA ASP A 591 -8.42 11.22 4.19
C ASP A 591 -9.74 11.10 4.97
N ARG A 592 -10.49 10.02 4.78
CA ARG A 592 -11.76 9.82 5.50
C ARG A 592 -12.17 8.36 5.57
N ILE A 593 -13.05 8.03 6.51
CA ILE A 593 -13.69 6.71 6.61
C ILE A 593 -15.20 6.92 6.63
N GLU A 594 -15.87 6.23 5.72
CA GLU A 594 -17.32 6.21 5.56
C GLU A 594 -17.89 4.87 6.03
N SER A 595 -19.14 4.88 6.47
CA SER A 595 -19.92 3.67 6.67
C SER A 595 -20.37 3.05 5.34
N ALA A 596 -20.94 1.84 5.40
CA ALA A 596 -21.53 1.18 4.24
C ALA A 596 -22.59 2.04 3.52
N ASP A 597 -23.41 2.80 4.27
CA ASP A 597 -24.44 3.70 3.75
C ASP A 597 -23.91 5.09 3.31
N GLY A 598 -22.60 5.36 3.50
CA GLY A 598 -21.95 6.58 3.00
C GLY A 598 -21.95 7.75 3.97
N ALA A 599 -22.35 7.53 5.22
CA ALA A 599 -22.13 8.51 6.27
C ALA A 599 -20.63 8.61 6.58
N VAL A 600 -20.07 9.82 6.55
CA VAL A 600 -18.69 10.05 6.98
C VAL A 600 -18.61 9.81 8.49
N LEU A 601 -17.96 8.73 8.88
CA LEU A 601 -17.72 8.40 10.29
C LEU A 601 -16.46 9.09 10.81
N PHE A 602 -15.52 9.38 9.91
CA PHE A 602 -14.24 9.97 10.25
C PHE A 602 -13.67 10.83 9.11
N GLN A 603 -13.07 11.99 9.41
CA GLN A 603 -12.41 12.88 8.44
C GLN A 603 -11.07 13.47 8.96
N THR A 604 -10.01 13.20 8.20
CA THR A 604 -8.84 14.04 7.82
C THR A 604 -9.02 15.55 7.84
N ARG A 605 -8.56 16.31 8.85
CA ARG A 605 -8.46 17.77 8.76
C ARG A 605 -7.00 18.23 8.91
N PRO A 606 -6.19 18.17 7.84
CA PRO A 606 -4.78 18.47 7.95
C PRO A 606 -4.52 19.95 8.19
N VAL A 607 -3.65 20.25 9.15
CA VAL A 607 -3.08 21.59 9.32
C VAL A 607 -2.21 21.89 8.08
N SER A 608 -2.56 22.95 7.36
CA SER A 608 -1.89 23.33 6.12
C SER A 608 -1.05 24.60 6.28
N ILE A 609 -0.14 24.83 5.32
CA ILE A 609 0.69 26.04 5.33
C ILE A 609 -0.12 27.30 5.05
N CYS A 610 0.33 28.41 5.61
CA CYS A 610 -0.16 29.73 5.23
C CYS A 610 0.35 30.11 3.83
N LYS A 611 -0.56 30.35 2.87
CA LYS A 611 -0.19 30.76 1.50
C LYS A 611 -0.33 32.28 1.29
N ILE A 612 -1.46 32.87 1.69
CA ILE A 612 -1.80 34.30 1.54
C ILE A 612 -2.77 34.66 2.69
N GLU A 613 -2.59 35.83 3.35
CA GLU A 613 -3.51 36.40 4.37
C GLU A 613 -3.91 35.46 5.51
N CYS A 614 -3.01 35.25 6.47
CA CYS A 614 -3.24 34.42 7.67
C CYS A 614 -3.29 35.22 8.97
N ASP A 615 -3.39 36.54 8.89
CA ASP A 615 -3.43 37.41 10.07
C ASP A 615 -4.59 37.00 10.99
N GLY A 616 -4.25 36.77 12.26
CA GLY A 616 -5.20 36.34 13.29
C GLY A 616 -5.49 34.84 13.37
N ARG A 617 -4.95 33.99 12.48
CA ARG A 617 -5.15 32.53 12.55
C ARG A 617 -4.27 31.89 13.64
N PRO A 618 -4.82 30.99 14.48
CA PRO A 618 -4.03 30.30 15.50
C PRO A 618 -3.01 29.34 14.87
N VAL A 619 -1.79 29.30 15.42
CA VAL A 619 -0.77 28.33 15.00
C VAL A 619 -1.00 27.00 15.73
N SER A 620 -0.88 25.89 15.01
CA SER A 620 -0.95 24.54 15.61
C SER A 620 0.20 24.32 16.59
N VAL A 621 -0.13 23.94 17.83
CA VAL A 621 0.83 23.59 18.89
C VAL A 621 1.09 22.09 19.01
N ASP A 622 0.14 21.26 18.59
CA ASP A 622 0.29 19.80 18.51
C ASP A 622 -0.29 19.34 17.18
N LEU A 623 0.59 19.19 16.17
CA LEU A 623 0.19 18.77 14.83
C LEU A 623 -0.41 17.37 14.81
N ALA A 624 0.02 16.47 15.70
CA ALA A 624 -0.53 15.13 15.76
C ALA A 624 -1.96 15.19 16.32
N PHE A 625 -2.19 15.98 17.37
CA PHE A 625 -3.52 16.28 17.91
C PHE A 625 -4.42 17.04 16.95
N ASP A 626 -3.91 18.05 16.25
CA ASP A 626 -4.73 18.86 15.35
C ASP A 626 -5.08 18.08 14.08
N ASN A 627 -4.16 17.23 13.60
CA ASN A 627 -4.45 16.24 12.56
C ASN A 627 -5.21 15.01 13.10
N ARG A 628 -5.59 14.96 14.39
CA ARG A 628 -6.30 13.78 14.93
C ARG A 628 -7.59 13.54 14.20
N ILE A 629 -7.91 12.27 14.30
CA ILE A 629 -9.04 11.64 13.69
C ILE A 629 -10.33 12.10 14.40
N ARG A 630 -11.16 12.94 13.76
CA ARG A 630 -12.43 13.44 14.35
C ARG A 630 -13.68 12.85 13.67
N PRO A 631 -14.67 12.40 14.44
CA PRO A 631 -15.98 12.03 13.90
C PRO A 631 -16.64 13.26 13.27
N ALA A 632 -17.26 13.09 12.09
CA ALA A 632 -17.87 14.22 11.38
C ALA A 632 -19.12 14.80 12.09
N LYS A 633 -19.69 14.06 13.05
CA LYS A 633 -20.92 14.40 13.80
C LYS A 633 -20.70 14.48 15.31
N THR A 634 -19.73 15.28 15.76
CA THR A 634 -19.62 15.60 17.19
C THR A 634 -19.92 17.07 17.40
N ASP A 635 -21.11 17.36 17.95
CA ASP A 635 -21.50 18.68 18.49
C ASP A 635 -20.69 19.08 19.74
N LEU A 636 -19.78 18.21 20.18
CA LEU A 636 -18.92 18.40 21.34
C LEU A 636 -17.62 19.12 20.91
N PHE A 637 -17.65 20.43 21.13
CA PHE A 637 -16.59 21.45 21.02
C PHE A 637 -16.32 22.04 19.62
N GLU A 638 -17.19 23.00 19.27
CA GLU A 638 -16.97 24.10 18.32
C GLU A 638 -15.83 25.06 18.75
N ALA A 639 -14.63 24.56 19.03
CA ALA A 639 -13.48 25.43 18.84
C ALA A 639 -13.06 25.28 17.37
N ASP A 640 -12.92 26.41 16.67
CA ASP A 640 -12.48 26.51 15.27
C ASP A 640 -11.03 26.05 15.09
N TYR A 641 -10.76 24.78 15.40
CA TYR A 641 -9.48 24.11 15.18
C TYR A 641 -9.20 23.89 13.69
N THR A 642 -10.21 24.12 12.83
CA THR A 642 -10.12 24.07 11.37
C THR A 642 -9.35 25.21 10.74
N ASN A 643 -9.18 26.32 11.47
CA ASN A 643 -8.51 27.50 10.96
C ASN A 643 -7.04 27.61 11.40
N ARG A 644 -6.44 26.50 11.88
CA ARG A 644 -5.05 26.48 12.31
C ARG A 644 -4.07 26.37 11.14
N ILE A 645 -2.98 27.12 11.25
CA ILE A 645 -1.87 27.05 10.28
C ILE A 645 -0.71 26.24 10.85
N ALA A 646 0.04 25.62 9.96
CA ALA A 646 1.26 24.89 10.31
C ALA A 646 2.26 25.83 11.01
N PRO A 647 2.99 25.38 12.04
CA PRO A 647 4.02 26.19 12.66
C PRO A 647 5.18 26.40 11.68
N ARG A 648 5.58 27.66 11.50
CA ARG A 648 6.82 28.02 10.81
C ARG A 648 7.99 27.72 11.74
N VAL A 649 8.83 26.78 11.34
CA VAL A 649 9.98 26.30 12.13
C VAL A 649 11.33 26.79 11.60
N ILE A 650 11.33 27.42 10.42
CA ILE A 650 12.49 28.13 9.85
C ILE A 650 12.04 29.54 9.43
N ASP A 651 12.83 30.56 9.76
CA ASP A 651 12.69 31.90 9.19
C ASP A 651 12.69 31.83 7.65
N GLU A 652 11.79 32.55 6.99
CA GLU A 652 11.61 32.49 5.53
C GLU A 652 12.90 32.81 4.76
N ARG A 653 13.72 33.73 5.28
CA ARG A 653 14.96 34.17 4.63
C ARG A 653 16.05 33.11 4.81
N ILE A 654 16.15 32.48 5.99
CA ILE A 654 17.03 31.33 6.21
C ILE A 654 16.60 30.14 5.35
N HIS A 655 15.29 29.86 5.27
CA HIS A 655 14.72 28.85 4.38
C HIS A 655 15.13 29.09 2.93
N PHE A 656 15.03 30.34 2.44
CA PHE A 656 15.46 30.69 1.11
C PHE A 656 16.94 30.38 0.86
N LEU A 657 17.83 30.77 1.78
CA LEU A 657 19.27 30.51 1.66
C LEU A 657 19.58 29.00 1.59
N ILE A 658 19.03 28.19 2.51
CA ILE A 658 19.27 26.74 2.50
C ILE A 658 18.65 26.08 1.27
N ASN A 659 17.45 26.49 0.84
CA ASN A 659 16.80 25.96 -0.35
C ASN A 659 17.60 26.27 -1.62
N ASP A 660 18.11 27.50 -1.76
CA ASP A 660 18.96 27.89 -2.88
C ASP A 660 20.29 27.08 -2.90
N MET A 661 20.88 26.82 -1.74
CA MET A 661 22.04 25.91 -1.63
C MET A 661 21.69 24.45 -1.96
N LEU A 662 20.48 23.98 -1.64
CA LEU A 662 20.02 22.64 -1.98
C LEU A 662 19.74 22.48 -3.48
N LYS A 663 19.27 23.53 -4.17
CA LYS A 663 19.16 23.54 -5.64
C LYS A 663 20.52 23.28 -6.29
N ASP A 664 21.61 23.79 -5.73
CA ASP A 664 22.96 23.54 -6.25
C ASP A 664 23.42 22.08 -6.16
N VAL A 665 22.88 21.30 -5.22
CA VAL A 665 23.14 19.85 -5.16
C VAL A 665 22.67 19.18 -6.45
N VAL A 666 21.55 19.64 -7.01
CA VAL A 666 20.98 19.19 -8.29
C VAL A 666 21.68 19.87 -9.47
N GLN A 667 21.97 21.17 -9.42
CA GLN A 667 22.48 21.89 -10.60
C GLN A 667 23.97 21.64 -10.88
N ARG A 668 24.77 21.38 -9.85
CA ARG A 668 26.23 21.20 -9.96
C ARG A 668 26.85 20.21 -8.97
N GLY A 669 26.08 19.69 -8.02
CA GLY A 669 26.56 18.83 -6.95
C GLY A 669 26.37 17.33 -7.16
N THR A 670 26.22 16.62 -6.06
CA THR A 670 26.13 15.15 -6.02
C THR A 670 24.88 14.57 -6.70
N ALA A 671 23.85 15.38 -6.93
CA ALA A 671 22.60 14.98 -7.57
C ALA A 671 22.46 15.45 -9.03
N LYS A 672 23.57 15.83 -9.69
CA LYS A 672 23.58 16.40 -11.05
C LYS A 672 22.83 15.61 -12.13
N LYS A 673 22.59 14.31 -11.93
CA LYS A 673 21.82 13.49 -12.87
C LYS A 673 20.35 13.93 -12.96
N ALA A 674 19.78 14.53 -11.91
CA ALA A 674 18.40 15.03 -11.94
C ALA A 674 18.19 16.19 -12.92
N LYS A 675 19.27 16.81 -13.43
CA LYS A 675 19.18 17.76 -14.56
C LYS A 675 18.61 17.15 -15.83
N SER A 676 18.53 15.83 -15.94
CA SER A 676 17.82 15.15 -17.03
C SER A 676 16.34 15.55 -17.11
N LEU A 677 15.75 16.00 -15.99
CA LEU A 677 14.39 16.53 -15.92
C LEU A 677 14.25 17.93 -16.51
N LYS A 678 15.36 18.62 -16.80
CA LYS A 678 15.42 19.96 -17.41
C LYS A 678 14.65 21.04 -16.63
N ARG A 679 14.74 21.02 -15.30
CA ARG A 679 14.10 21.97 -14.39
C ARG A 679 15.11 22.66 -13.47
N PHE A 680 14.80 23.89 -13.06
CA PHE A 680 15.63 24.68 -12.14
C PHE A 680 15.03 24.80 -10.73
N ASP A 681 13.77 24.41 -10.54
CA ASP A 681 13.05 24.45 -9.27
C ASP A 681 13.23 23.19 -8.39
N LEU A 682 14.09 22.25 -8.82
CA LEU A 682 14.36 21.02 -8.08
C LEU A 682 15.49 21.20 -7.07
N ALA A 683 15.27 20.68 -5.87
CA ALA A 683 16.23 20.69 -4.78
C ALA A 683 16.26 19.33 -4.07
N GLY A 684 17.36 19.02 -3.38
CA GLY A 684 17.46 17.78 -2.64
C GLY A 684 18.87 17.46 -2.19
N LYS A 685 19.04 16.28 -1.59
CA LYS A 685 20.31 15.83 -1.04
C LYS A 685 20.49 14.32 -1.18
N THR A 686 21.66 13.93 -1.67
CA THR A 686 22.12 12.53 -1.61
C THR A 686 22.59 12.19 -0.20
N GLY A 687 22.22 11.01 0.28
CA GLY A 687 22.79 10.37 1.46
C GLY A 687 23.53 9.09 1.09
N THR A 688 24.66 8.84 1.73
CA THR A 688 25.40 7.58 1.63
C THR A 688 26.10 7.36 2.94
N THR A 689 26.00 6.14 3.46
CA THR A 689 26.63 5.74 4.73
C THR A 689 28.03 5.19 4.47
N ASN A 690 28.78 4.97 5.55
CA ASN A 690 30.08 4.29 5.45
C ASN A 690 29.91 2.91 4.81
N ASP A 691 30.93 2.47 4.07
CA ASP A 691 30.93 1.23 3.28
C ASP A 691 29.78 1.08 2.27
N GLN A 692 29.07 2.18 1.96
CA GLN A 692 27.94 2.21 1.04
C GLN A 692 26.86 1.20 1.42
N VAL A 693 26.58 1.05 2.72
CA VAL A 693 25.52 0.15 3.20
C VAL A 693 24.13 0.65 2.81
N ASP A 694 23.92 1.97 2.90
CA ASP A 694 22.67 2.64 2.59
C ASP A 694 22.91 3.76 1.58
N ALA A 695 22.06 3.80 0.56
CA ALA A 695 22.03 4.86 -0.43
C ALA A 695 20.69 5.58 -0.37
N TRP A 696 20.73 6.91 -0.28
CA TRP A 696 19.55 7.75 -0.14
C TRP A 696 19.50 8.86 -1.16
N PHE A 697 18.28 9.24 -1.53
CA PHE A 697 18.02 10.54 -2.10
C PHE A 697 16.71 11.11 -1.53
N ASN A 698 16.80 12.32 -1.01
CA ASN A 698 15.66 13.08 -0.48
C ASN A 698 15.57 14.35 -1.30
N GLY A 699 14.51 14.50 -2.08
CA GLY A 699 14.39 15.59 -3.02
C GLY A 699 12.95 16.04 -3.18
N TYR A 700 12.79 17.27 -3.62
CA TYR A 700 11.49 17.90 -3.70
C TYR A 700 11.40 18.91 -4.83
N GLN A 701 10.16 19.21 -5.14
CA GLN A 701 9.66 20.42 -5.76
C GLN A 701 8.65 21.03 -4.77
N LYS A 702 8.31 22.32 -4.87
CA LYS A 702 7.43 23.03 -3.92
C LYS A 702 6.09 22.32 -3.62
N GLY A 703 5.53 21.57 -4.57
CA GLY A 703 4.27 20.83 -4.44
C GLY A 703 4.41 19.33 -4.15
N ILE A 704 5.63 18.78 -4.13
CA ILE A 704 5.84 17.34 -3.87
C ILE A 704 7.25 17.07 -3.34
N VAL A 705 7.33 16.33 -2.25
CA VAL A 705 8.59 15.79 -1.71
C VAL A 705 8.59 14.27 -1.86
N ALA A 706 9.73 13.70 -2.22
CA ALA A 706 9.92 12.26 -2.23
C ALA A 706 11.27 11.85 -1.66
N SER A 707 11.24 10.80 -0.84
CA SER A 707 12.41 10.20 -0.19
C SER A 707 12.54 8.74 -0.60
N VAL A 708 13.76 8.38 -1.00
CA VAL A 708 14.11 7.05 -1.49
C VAL A 708 15.31 6.52 -0.74
N TRP A 709 15.18 5.31 -0.20
CA TRP A 709 16.27 4.50 0.32
C TRP A 709 16.48 3.27 -0.56
N VAL A 710 17.73 2.85 -0.72
CA VAL A 710 18.14 1.58 -1.32
C VAL A 710 19.20 0.95 -0.42
N GLY A 711 19.03 -0.33 -0.09
CA GLY A 711 19.91 -1.04 0.84
C GLY A 711 19.52 -2.52 0.97
N PHE A 712 20.32 -3.28 1.70
CA PHE A 712 19.99 -4.65 2.05
C PHE A 712 19.33 -4.72 3.42
N ASP A 713 18.43 -5.69 3.62
CA ASP A 713 17.78 -5.88 4.92
C ASP A 713 18.79 -6.13 6.02
N GLN A 714 19.66 -7.12 5.78
CA GLN A 714 20.86 -7.34 6.55
C GLN A 714 21.94 -6.40 6.04
N PRO A 715 22.39 -5.42 6.85
CA PRO A 715 23.35 -4.41 6.42
C PRO A 715 24.61 -5.02 5.79
N LYS A 716 24.80 -4.80 4.49
CA LYS A 716 26.01 -5.15 3.75
C LYS A 716 26.27 -4.08 2.68
N THR A 717 27.52 -3.98 2.23
CA THR A 717 27.89 -2.99 1.21
C THR A 717 27.07 -3.15 -0.07
N LEU A 718 26.63 -2.04 -0.65
CA LEU A 718 26.03 -1.96 -1.99
C LEU A 718 27.08 -2.03 -3.11
N GLY A 719 28.37 -1.96 -2.76
CA GLY A 719 29.47 -1.85 -3.71
C GLY A 719 30.05 -0.44 -3.77
N ARG A 720 31.35 -0.36 -4.07
CA ARG A 720 32.19 0.86 -3.96
C ARG A 720 31.70 2.04 -4.82
N SER A 721 30.88 1.77 -5.82
CA SER A 721 30.34 2.78 -6.74
C SER A 721 28.89 3.19 -6.43
N GLU A 722 28.20 2.49 -5.52
CA GLU A 722 26.76 2.61 -5.31
C GLU A 722 26.44 3.67 -4.23
N PHE A 723 26.74 4.92 -4.56
CA PHE A 723 26.34 6.10 -3.78
C PHE A 723 24.86 6.43 -3.98
N GLY A 724 24.33 7.34 -3.16
CA GLY A 724 22.96 7.88 -3.28
C GLY A 724 22.64 8.41 -4.68
N GLY A 725 23.61 9.04 -5.36
CA GLY A 725 23.48 9.53 -6.74
C GLY A 725 23.47 8.44 -7.84
N ARG A 726 23.62 7.16 -7.48
CA ARG A 726 23.65 6.02 -8.41
C ARG A 726 22.59 4.97 -8.09
N ALA A 727 22.35 4.68 -6.81
CA ALA A 727 21.36 3.68 -6.40
C ALA A 727 19.96 4.30 -6.20
N ALA A 728 19.84 5.33 -5.35
CA ALA A 728 18.53 5.90 -4.97
C ALA A 728 18.04 7.02 -5.92
N LEU A 729 18.93 7.92 -6.35
CA LEU A 729 18.57 9.07 -7.18
C LEU A 729 17.84 8.69 -8.50
N PRO A 730 18.22 7.64 -9.25
CA PRO A 730 17.49 7.27 -10.46
C PRO A 730 16.02 6.91 -10.22
N ILE A 731 15.70 6.25 -9.10
CA ILE A 731 14.31 5.94 -8.71
C ILE A 731 13.53 7.25 -8.53
N TRP A 732 14.11 8.21 -7.81
CA TRP A 732 13.49 9.52 -7.62
C TRP A 732 13.30 10.28 -8.94
N ILE A 733 14.29 10.24 -9.84
CA ILE A 733 14.20 10.89 -11.16
C ILE A 733 13.07 10.29 -11.98
N GLU A 734 12.96 8.95 -12.03
CA GLU A 734 11.91 8.27 -12.78
C GLU A 734 10.51 8.61 -12.24
N PHE A 735 10.34 8.67 -10.92
CA PHE A 735 9.09 9.12 -10.32
C PHE A 735 8.77 10.58 -10.67
N MET A 736 9.70 11.51 -10.42
CA MET A 736 9.49 12.94 -10.61
C MET A 736 9.30 13.32 -12.08
N LYS A 737 9.88 12.57 -13.02
CA LYS A 737 9.65 12.72 -14.46
C LYS A 737 8.16 12.64 -14.82
N HIS A 738 7.43 11.75 -14.16
CA HIS A 738 6.00 11.57 -14.38
C HIS A 738 5.17 12.48 -13.47
N ALA A 739 5.53 12.59 -12.19
CA ALA A 739 4.79 13.39 -11.22
C ALA A 739 4.79 14.91 -11.53
N LEU A 740 5.84 15.42 -12.19
CA LEU A 740 6.00 16.85 -12.52
C LEU A 740 5.65 17.21 -13.96
N LYS A 741 5.16 16.26 -14.77
CA LYS A 741 4.94 16.46 -16.22
C LYS A 741 4.09 17.70 -16.52
N ASP A 742 3.07 17.94 -15.71
CA ASP A 742 2.09 19.02 -15.89
C ASP A 742 2.20 20.10 -14.80
N ILE A 743 3.31 20.14 -14.06
CA ILE A 743 3.56 21.10 -12.97
C ILE A 743 4.47 22.23 -13.47
N GLN A 744 4.02 23.48 -13.35
CA GLN A 744 4.83 24.66 -13.71
C GLN A 744 6.06 24.79 -12.81
N GLU A 745 7.15 25.34 -13.36
CA GLU A 745 8.35 25.64 -12.57
C GLU A 745 8.09 26.80 -11.60
N ASP A 746 8.48 26.61 -10.35
CA ASP A 746 8.36 27.65 -9.33
C ASP A 746 9.48 28.71 -9.49
N MET A 747 9.05 29.94 -9.71
CA MET A 747 9.90 31.14 -9.86
C MET A 747 9.60 32.17 -8.76
N SER A 748 9.34 31.70 -7.53
CA SER A 748 9.05 32.55 -6.38
C SER A 748 10.10 33.68 -6.22
N PRO A 749 9.68 34.91 -5.89
CA PRO A 749 10.58 36.06 -5.76
C PRO A 749 11.51 35.94 -4.54
N LEU A 750 12.52 36.81 -4.49
CA LEU A 750 13.39 36.95 -3.32
C LEU A 750 12.58 37.43 -2.10
N PRO A 751 12.71 36.79 -0.93
CA PRO A 751 12.09 37.28 0.29
C PRO A 751 12.62 38.66 0.70
N THR A 752 11.76 39.45 1.33
CA THR A 752 12.15 40.73 1.94
C THR A 752 13.28 40.52 2.96
N GLY A 753 14.31 41.36 2.92
CA GLY A 753 15.48 41.25 3.80
C GLY A 753 16.57 40.30 3.31
N VAL A 754 16.41 39.65 2.14
CA VAL A 754 17.48 38.94 1.44
C VAL A 754 18.06 39.84 0.34
N VAL A 755 19.38 39.95 0.29
CA VAL A 755 20.10 40.73 -0.71
C VAL A 755 21.04 39.85 -1.53
N ALA A 756 21.22 40.21 -2.80
CA ALA A 756 22.18 39.55 -3.70
C ALA A 756 23.43 40.42 -3.86
N THR A 757 24.59 39.88 -3.54
CA THR A 757 25.87 40.59 -3.60
C THR A 757 26.88 39.79 -4.42
N ARG A 758 27.78 40.49 -5.13
CA ARG A 758 28.93 39.85 -5.76
C ARG A 758 30.03 39.60 -4.74
N ILE A 759 30.51 38.37 -4.68
CA ILE A 759 31.62 37.95 -3.82
C ILE A 759 32.78 37.41 -4.64
N ASP A 760 33.95 37.44 -4.03
CA ASP A 760 35.10 36.65 -4.44
C ASP A 760 34.82 35.16 -4.16
N PRO A 761 34.95 34.26 -5.16
CA PRO A 761 34.63 32.85 -4.99
C PRO A 761 35.60 32.08 -4.07
N GLU A 762 36.83 32.57 -3.88
CA GLU A 762 37.87 31.96 -3.04
C GLU A 762 37.78 32.45 -1.59
N THR A 763 37.65 33.76 -1.39
CA THR A 763 37.67 34.35 -0.03
C THR A 763 36.26 34.43 0.60
N GLY A 764 35.21 34.42 -0.22
CA GLY A 764 33.83 34.67 0.23
C GLY A 764 33.55 36.11 0.64
N ALA A 765 34.54 37.00 0.56
CA ALA A 765 34.39 38.43 0.83
C ALA A 765 33.68 39.13 -0.33
N LYS A 766 33.16 40.33 -0.07
CA LYS A 766 32.56 41.20 -1.08
C LYS A 766 33.56 41.48 -2.19
N ALA A 767 33.14 41.28 -3.44
CA ALA A 767 34.00 41.49 -4.59
C ALA A 767 34.37 42.98 -4.73
N ARG A 768 35.63 43.24 -5.09
CA ARG A 768 36.09 44.59 -5.43
C ARG A 768 35.51 45.03 -6.78
N THR A 769 35.33 46.33 -6.98
CA THR A 769 34.75 46.90 -8.23
C THR A 769 35.54 46.51 -9.48
N SER A 770 36.86 46.34 -9.37
CA SER A 770 37.77 45.97 -10.46
C SER A 770 37.95 44.46 -10.66
N GLN A 771 37.38 43.62 -9.78
CA GLN A 771 37.60 42.17 -9.81
C GLN A 771 36.79 41.52 -10.94
N LYS A 772 37.47 40.72 -11.77
CA LYS A 772 36.84 40.02 -12.91
C LYS A 772 36.18 38.70 -12.51
N ASP A 773 36.86 37.90 -11.69
CA ASP A 773 36.32 36.62 -11.21
C ASP A 773 35.47 36.84 -9.96
N THR A 774 34.17 37.00 -10.18
CA THR A 774 33.18 37.27 -9.13
C THR A 774 31.97 36.36 -9.32
N MET A 775 31.30 36.03 -8.22
CA MET A 775 30.06 35.27 -8.28
C MET A 775 28.97 35.93 -7.45
N ARG A 776 27.71 35.79 -7.91
CA ARG A 776 26.55 36.23 -7.13
C ARG A 776 26.30 35.24 -5.99
N GLU A 777 26.07 35.79 -4.80
CA GLU A 777 25.70 35.05 -3.60
C GLU A 777 24.62 35.81 -2.82
N TYR A 778 23.81 35.09 -2.05
CA TYR A 778 22.70 35.66 -1.29
C TYR A 778 23.02 35.75 0.20
N PHE A 779 22.56 36.83 0.82
CA PHE A 779 22.82 37.16 2.22
C PHE A 779 21.56 37.72 2.88
N LEU A 780 21.47 37.56 4.20
CA LEU A 780 20.55 38.39 4.98
C LEU A 780 21.10 39.81 5.05
N LEU A 781 20.21 40.81 5.05
CA LEU A 781 20.62 42.22 5.12
C LEU A 781 21.46 42.51 6.38
N GLU A 782 21.13 41.87 7.49
CA GLU A 782 21.86 41.97 8.76
C GLU A 782 23.19 41.21 8.80
N ASN A 783 23.42 40.29 7.87
CA ASN A 783 24.64 39.46 7.79
C ASN A 783 25.30 39.57 6.40
N PRO A 784 25.77 40.77 5.99
CA PRO A 784 26.40 40.97 4.68
C PRO A 784 27.74 40.22 4.58
N PRO A 785 28.27 40.00 3.34
CA PRO A 785 29.60 39.43 3.18
C PRO A 785 30.66 40.32 3.85
N ARG A 786 31.75 39.70 4.31
CA ARG A 786 32.90 40.44 4.85
C ARG A 786 33.46 41.38 3.79
N GLU A 787 33.91 42.55 4.21
CA GLU A 787 34.64 43.46 3.31
C GLU A 787 35.98 42.82 2.89
N PRO A 788 36.47 43.07 1.67
CA PRO A 788 37.74 42.53 1.23
C PRO A 788 38.87 43.06 2.12
N LEU A 789 39.86 42.20 2.43
CA LEU A 789 41.08 42.64 3.14
C LEU A 789 41.73 43.80 2.37
N PRO A 790 42.39 44.77 3.03
CA PRO A 790 43.10 45.86 2.36
C PRO A 790 44.11 45.30 1.35
N GLU A 791 44.31 46.01 0.23
CA GLU A 791 45.46 45.73 -0.64
C GLU A 791 46.74 45.94 0.18
N THR A 792 47.46 44.87 0.50
CA THR A 792 48.79 44.97 1.11
C THR A 792 49.73 45.54 0.05
N VAL A 793 49.84 46.87 0.01
CA VAL A 793 50.95 47.53 -0.68
C VAL A 793 52.16 47.36 0.22
N ILE A 794 53.04 46.42 -0.10
CA ILE A 794 54.35 46.34 0.53
C ILE A 794 55.23 47.37 -0.18
N PRO A 795 55.66 48.46 0.48
CA PRO A 795 56.60 49.37 -0.12
C PRO A 795 57.94 48.64 -0.26
N ALA A 796 58.38 48.46 -1.50
CA ALA A 796 59.72 47.97 -1.79
C ALA A 796 60.69 49.16 -1.79
N ASN A 797 61.86 49.01 -1.15
CA ASN A 797 62.88 50.07 -1.00
C ASN A 797 63.55 50.49 -2.33
N ASP A 798 63.16 49.89 -3.45
CA ASP A 798 63.69 50.07 -4.81
C ASP A 798 62.66 50.67 -5.79
N GLY A 799 61.53 51.21 -5.29
CA GLY A 799 60.58 51.97 -6.10
C GLY A 799 59.70 51.14 -7.04
N LYS A 800 59.70 49.82 -6.91
CA LYS A 800 58.75 48.92 -7.60
C LYS A 800 57.81 48.28 -6.58
N SER A 801 56.55 48.71 -6.57
CA SER A 801 55.51 48.12 -5.71
C SER A 801 55.34 46.62 -5.99
N LEU A 802 55.50 45.77 -4.97
CA LEU A 802 55.17 44.34 -5.04
C LEU A 802 53.65 44.18 -4.85
N GLN A 803 53.01 43.42 -5.74
CA GLN A 803 51.55 43.34 -5.84
C GLN A 803 50.95 42.04 -5.30
N THR A 804 51.74 41.04 -4.89
CA THR A 804 51.20 39.80 -4.33
C THR A 804 52.02 39.21 -3.17
N PRO A 805 51.36 38.56 -2.18
CA PRO A 805 52.04 37.82 -1.10
C PRO A 805 52.96 36.69 -1.57
N GLN A 806 52.84 36.25 -2.82
CA GLN A 806 53.69 35.22 -3.44
C GLN A 806 55.11 35.71 -3.73
N GLN A 807 55.35 37.03 -3.70
CA GLN A 807 56.69 37.60 -3.90
C GLN A 807 57.52 37.64 -2.60
N LEU A 808 56.96 37.19 -1.47
CA LEU A 808 57.60 37.13 -0.15
C LEU A 808 58.13 35.74 0.23
N PHE A 809 57.81 34.69 -0.53
CA PHE A 809 58.15 33.29 -0.21
C PHE A 809 58.95 32.62 -1.32
#